data_AF-A0A6N1XC13-F1
#
_entry.id   AF-A0A6N1XC13-F1
#
_cell.length_a   1.000
_cell.length_b   1.000
_cell.length_c   1.000
_cell.angle_alpha   90.00
_cell.angle_beta   90.00
_cell.angle_gamma   90.00
#
_symmetry.space_group_name_H-M   'P 1'
#
loop_
_entity.id
_entity.type
_entity.pdbx_description
1 polymer ?
#
loop_
_entity_poly.entity_id
_entity_poly.type
_entity_poly.pdbx_seq_one_letter_code
_entity_poly.pdbx_strand_id
1 'polypeptide(L)'
;MESQKPFYATVAERLIEQLEAGTAPWQKPWRAGGPPAPLPMNPATGRRYKGINAIQLASRGHADPRWMTYKQAEAAGARVRPGEAGTSIQYWKFTEDQPQGQTVRLERPRVFFATVFNAEQIDGLPPLALRAPDWNPVERAEQLLQASGARIEHGESNRAFYRPDTDTIHLPARTQFATPAEYYAIALHELGHWSGHASRLDRDQSHPYASVGYAQEELRAEIASMMLGEELGIGHDPGQHAAYVGNWITLLRNDPLEVFRAAADAEKIQGYVRGLEQHHDQAQQAGPAAPALAQSPAQRVPQAQRAVFLHVPFEHKEEAKALGARWHRQAQAWFVPAGVDAAPFSQWTHPVRTSPAQERALQPDRAYLAVPYGERKVAKAAGAAWDPAARSWFVGPDADVQKLTRWQPGSLGAEQGPAMRPQEEFAQALRAMGCVVSGEHPVMDGKKHRIAVEGAGAGNGEAGGEAFYIGHLAARSSGYIKNPQTGIDMQWKAKGYRLEPGEKQRMLAEAGSKLRARADALLQMQEQAAERVRLQMGELLPAAQPTPYMQAKGIAPQAGVFTDGEGKRTCVPMVDAGGRQWSMQYIEENGARRFAQDGRRDGCFHAVGGLDALARAPALVIGEGYATASSLSQSLGFATVAAFEPGNLPAVAKALHARFPGKPVVIAADDDRHLELTQGINPGRAKAREAARSTGGTVLLPVFAVGENRYPAGLPPITPQNYREHLRTGNGLAAEQLAALAQMQGMTDFNDLAQRSALGRQGLDRQVRPAVQDAIEKRRLQRAPQGDAVRQAPKPARGAGLRVG
;
A
#
# COMPACT_ATOMS: atom_id res chain seq x y z
N MET A 1 -38.30 14.76 -18.26
CA MET A 1 -37.46 15.48 -17.28
C MET A 1 -36.03 15.04 -17.56
N GLU A 2 -35.19 15.92 -18.09
CA GLU A 2 -33.76 15.63 -18.22
C GLU A 2 -33.21 15.28 -16.84
N SER A 3 -32.51 14.14 -16.72
CA SER A 3 -31.90 13.77 -15.44
C SER A 3 -30.83 14.80 -15.11
N GLN A 4 -30.97 15.46 -13.96
CA GLN A 4 -30.03 16.46 -13.53
C GLN A 4 -28.66 15.79 -13.34
N LYS A 5 -27.63 16.30 -14.02
CA LYS A 5 -26.28 15.73 -13.94
C LYS A 5 -25.80 15.67 -12.48
N PRO A 6 -25.12 14.58 -12.06
CA PRO A 6 -24.55 14.50 -10.71
C PRO A 6 -23.56 15.64 -10.45
N PHE A 7 -23.56 16.18 -9.22
CA PHE A 7 -22.70 17.29 -8.82
C PHE A 7 -21.21 17.10 -9.18
N TYR A 8 -20.66 15.93 -8.90
CA TYR A 8 -19.25 15.64 -9.19
C TYR A 8 -18.94 15.72 -10.68
N ALA A 9 -19.87 15.28 -11.54
CA ALA A 9 -19.73 15.33 -12.99
C ALA A 9 -19.79 16.79 -13.47
N THR A 10 -20.72 17.60 -12.95
CA THR A 10 -20.80 19.04 -13.27
C THR A 10 -19.54 19.81 -12.88
N VAL A 11 -18.93 19.47 -11.73
CA VAL A 11 -17.67 20.08 -11.29
C VAL A 11 -16.53 19.65 -12.21
N ALA A 12 -16.40 18.35 -12.51
CA ALA A 12 -15.35 17.83 -13.37
C ALA A 12 -15.44 18.38 -14.81
N GLU A 13 -16.64 18.39 -15.42
CA GLU A 13 -16.86 18.94 -16.77
C GLU A 13 -16.40 20.39 -16.87
N ARG A 14 -16.78 21.24 -15.90
CA ARG A 14 -16.33 22.63 -15.86
C ARG A 14 -14.81 22.76 -15.73
N LEU A 15 -14.20 21.94 -14.89
CA LEU A 15 -12.74 21.96 -14.73
C LEU A 15 -12.02 21.45 -15.98
N ILE A 16 -12.62 20.50 -16.72
CA ILE A 16 -12.12 20.05 -18.02
C ILE A 16 -12.19 21.19 -19.05
N GLU A 17 -13.32 21.88 -19.16
CA GLU A 17 -13.47 23.06 -20.04
C GLU A 17 -12.42 24.13 -19.73
N GLN A 18 -12.19 24.36 -18.43
CA GLN A 18 -11.17 25.31 -17.99
C GLN A 18 -9.75 24.81 -18.26
N LEU A 19 -9.47 23.51 -18.11
CA LEU A 19 -8.19 22.89 -18.46
C LEU A 19 -7.89 23.06 -19.95
N GLU A 20 -8.89 22.85 -20.80
CA GLU A 20 -8.83 23.04 -22.26
C GLU A 20 -8.57 24.51 -22.63
N ALA A 21 -9.20 25.43 -21.91
CA ALA A 21 -9.01 26.87 -22.08
C ALA A 21 -7.75 27.43 -21.40
N GLY A 22 -7.01 26.64 -20.64
CA GLY A 22 -5.86 27.12 -19.84
C GLY A 22 -6.25 28.06 -18.69
N THR A 23 -7.48 27.95 -18.18
CA THR A 23 -8.06 28.83 -17.16
C THR A 23 -8.47 28.10 -15.87
N ALA A 24 -8.10 26.83 -15.71
CA ALA A 24 -8.34 26.10 -14.46
C ALA A 24 -7.67 26.81 -13.28
N PRO A 25 -8.18 26.69 -12.04
CA PRO A 25 -7.62 27.41 -10.89
C PRO A 25 -6.10 27.23 -10.73
N TRP A 26 -5.61 25.99 -10.88
CA TRP A 26 -4.18 25.65 -10.82
C TRP A 26 -3.44 25.87 -12.15
N GLN A 27 -4.08 26.46 -13.16
CA GLN A 27 -3.45 26.91 -14.41
C GLN A 27 -3.40 28.44 -14.54
N LYS A 28 -3.94 29.18 -13.57
CA LYS A 28 -3.84 30.64 -13.58
C LYS A 28 -2.50 31.06 -12.98
N PRO A 29 -1.65 31.79 -13.74
CA PRO A 29 -0.40 32.30 -13.20
C PRO A 29 -0.68 33.40 -12.18
N TRP A 30 0.04 33.36 -11.06
CA TRP A 30 -0.02 34.39 -10.03
C TRP A 30 1.35 35.04 -9.85
N ARG A 31 1.38 36.37 -9.73
CA ARG A 31 2.63 37.13 -9.55
C ARG A 31 3.02 37.20 -8.08
N ALA A 32 4.29 36.89 -7.79
CA ALA A 32 4.89 37.08 -6.48
C ALA A 32 4.81 38.55 -6.03
N GLY A 33 4.54 38.76 -4.73
CA GLY A 33 4.48 40.10 -4.13
C GLY A 33 3.18 40.90 -4.37
N GLY A 34 2.21 40.33 -5.09
CA GLY A 34 0.82 40.83 -5.06
C GLY A 34 0.15 40.50 -3.72
N PRO A 35 -0.94 41.19 -3.34
CA PRO A 35 -1.74 40.75 -2.21
C PRO A 35 -2.19 39.30 -2.49
N PRO A 36 -2.00 38.35 -1.56
CA PRO A 36 -2.42 36.97 -1.73
C PRO A 36 -3.86 36.98 -2.21
N ALA A 37 -4.14 36.36 -3.36
CA ALA A 37 -5.52 36.05 -3.69
C ALA A 37 -5.92 34.92 -2.75
N PRO A 38 -6.70 35.18 -1.70
CA PRO A 38 -6.92 34.18 -0.67
C PRO A 38 -7.71 33.04 -1.28
N LEU A 39 -7.34 31.79 -0.98
CA LEU A 39 -8.20 30.65 -1.25
C LEU A 39 -9.63 30.95 -0.76
N PRO A 40 -10.68 30.49 -1.47
CA PRO A 40 -12.06 30.78 -1.11
C PRO A 40 -12.34 30.56 0.37
N MET A 41 -12.98 31.53 1.02
CA MET A 41 -13.16 31.52 2.46
C MET A 41 -14.55 32.02 2.87
N ASN A 42 -15.01 31.57 4.05
CA ASN A 42 -16.28 32.00 4.60
C ASN A 42 -16.06 33.18 5.57
N PRO A 43 -16.46 34.41 5.21
CA PRO A 43 -16.19 35.61 6.01
C PRO A 43 -16.93 35.63 7.36
N ALA A 44 -18.04 34.90 7.49
CA ALA A 44 -18.77 34.83 8.76
C ALA A 44 -18.03 33.95 9.79
N THR A 45 -17.21 33.00 9.34
CA THR A 45 -16.49 32.07 10.23
C THR A 45 -14.98 32.32 10.29
N GLY A 46 -14.43 33.12 9.38
CA GLY A 46 -12.99 33.29 9.23
C GLY A 46 -12.27 32.10 8.60
N ARG A 47 -12.97 31.01 8.25
CA ARG A 47 -12.36 29.75 7.79
C ARG A 47 -12.33 29.64 6.27
N ARG A 48 -11.23 29.11 5.73
CA ARG A 48 -11.14 28.73 4.31
C ARG A 48 -12.00 27.51 4.00
N TYR A 49 -12.55 27.46 2.79
CA TYR A 49 -13.08 26.22 2.22
C TYR A 49 -11.92 25.25 1.95
N LYS A 50 -12.23 23.95 1.91
CA LYS A 50 -11.24 22.88 1.78
C LYS A 50 -11.58 21.91 0.65
N GLY A 51 -10.54 21.30 0.09
CA GLY A 51 -10.63 20.23 -0.90
C GLY A 51 -11.38 20.71 -2.14
N ILE A 52 -12.28 19.86 -2.65
CA ILE A 52 -13.01 20.18 -3.88
C ILE A 52 -13.83 21.48 -3.80
N ASN A 53 -14.33 21.85 -2.62
CA ASN A 53 -15.10 23.09 -2.49
C ASN A 53 -14.21 24.32 -2.73
N ALA A 54 -12.98 24.31 -2.25
CA ALA A 54 -12.04 25.41 -2.51
C ALA A 54 -11.79 25.54 -4.02
N ILE A 55 -11.51 24.41 -4.67
CA ILE A 55 -11.25 24.36 -6.11
C ILE A 55 -12.46 24.81 -6.93
N GLN A 56 -13.65 24.31 -6.62
CA GLN A 56 -14.87 24.65 -7.34
C GLN A 56 -15.24 26.13 -7.20
N LEU A 57 -15.06 26.72 -6.01
CA LEU A 57 -15.35 28.13 -5.78
C LEU A 57 -14.32 29.01 -6.49
N ALA A 58 -13.03 28.66 -6.44
CA ALA A 58 -11.98 29.35 -7.20
C ALA A 58 -12.22 29.27 -8.71
N SER A 59 -12.79 28.16 -9.19
CA SER A 59 -13.18 27.95 -10.58
C SER A 59 -14.27 28.91 -11.07
N ARG A 60 -14.95 29.65 -10.19
CA ARG A 60 -15.99 30.62 -10.58
C ARG A 60 -15.42 31.94 -11.10
N GLY A 61 -14.15 32.22 -10.85
CA GLY A 61 -13.45 33.36 -11.45
C GLY A 61 -13.80 34.73 -10.86
N HIS A 62 -14.43 34.78 -9.68
CA HIS A 62 -14.58 36.01 -8.91
C HIS A 62 -13.24 36.47 -8.33
N ALA A 63 -13.05 37.78 -8.21
CA ALA A 63 -11.89 38.40 -7.60
C ALA A 63 -11.99 38.44 -6.06
N ASP A 64 -13.19 38.61 -5.50
CA ASP A 64 -13.41 38.52 -4.07
C ASP A 64 -13.42 37.05 -3.61
N PRO A 65 -12.60 36.63 -2.64
CA PRO A 65 -12.51 35.25 -2.19
C PRO A 65 -13.60 34.86 -1.19
N ARG A 66 -14.46 35.79 -0.78
CA ARG A 66 -15.44 35.57 0.29
C ARG A 66 -16.71 34.93 -0.27
N TRP A 67 -17.08 33.78 0.28
CA TRP A 67 -18.29 33.04 -0.07
C TRP A 67 -19.12 32.70 1.15
N MET A 68 -20.40 33.07 1.13
CA MET A 68 -21.31 32.84 2.24
C MET A 68 -22.71 32.45 1.76
N THR A 69 -23.47 31.77 2.61
CA THR A 69 -24.87 31.42 2.29
C THR A 69 -25.77 32.66 2.32
N TYR A 70 -26.93 32.58 1.66
CA TYR A 70 -27.94 33.66 1.70
C TYR A 70 -28.27 34.10 3.15
N LYS A 71 -28.47 33.12 4.05
CA LYS A 71 -28.77 33.39 5.47
C LYS A 71 -27.63 34.08 6.21
N GLN A 72 -26.37 33.79 5.85
CA GLN A 72 -25.21 34.46 6.43
C GLN A 72 -25.11 35.91 5.95
N ALA A 73 -25.47 36.20 4.69
CA ALA A 73 -25.52 37.56 4.18
C ALA A 73 -26.59 38.37 4.93
N GLU A 74 -27.80 37.82 5.05
CA GLU A 74 -28.91 38.45 5.77
C GLU A 74 -28.55 38.72 7.24
N ALA A 75 -27.94 37.75 7.92
CA ALA A 75 -27.49 37.92 9.30
C ALA A 75 -26.40 38.99 9.47
N ALA A 76 -25.63 39.27 8.40
CA ALA A 76 -24.63 40.34 8.37
C ALA A 76 -25.21 41.71 7.97
N GLY A 77 -26.55 41.82 7.80
CA GLY A 77 -27.21 43.03 7.31
C GLY A 77 -26.96 43.31 5.81
N ALA A 78 -26.47 42.31 5.07
CA ALA A 78 -26.17 42.38 3.66
C ALA A 78 -27.22 41.60 2.84
N ARG A 79 -27.30 41.84 1.54
CA ARG A 79 -28.34 41.25 0.68
C ARG A 79 -27.77 40.75 -0.64
N VAL A 80 -28.01 39.47 -0.94
CA VAL A 80 -27.74 38.91 -2.28
C VAL A 80 -28.61 39.65 -3.30
N ARG A 81 -28.00 40.15 -4.39
CA ARG A 81 -28.75 40.89 -5.40
C ARG A 81 -29.79 40.01 -6.11
N PRO A 82 -30.96 40.58 -6.47
CA PRO A 82 -31.96 39.85 -7.23
C PRO A 82 -31.39 39.32 -8.56
N GLY A 83 -31.63 38.04 -8.87
CA GLY A 83 -31.21 37.40 -10.11
C GLY A 83 -29.81 36.74 -10.07
N GLU A 84 -29.03 36.94 -9.01
CA GLU A 84 -27.73 36.30 -8.86
C GLU A 84 -27.86 34.78 -8.63
N ALA A 85 -27.04 34.00 -9.34
CA ALA A 85 -27.00 32.55 -9.22
C ALA A 85 -25.95 32.12 -8.18
N GLY A 86 -26.37 31.34 -7.18
CA GLY A 86 -25.46 30.79 -6.18
C GLY A 86 -24.69 29.58 -6.69
N THR A 87 -23.55 29.29 -6.05
CA THR A 87 -22.72 28.12 -6.34
C THR A 87 -22.92 27.05 -5.26
N SER A 88 -23.24 25.83 -5.68
CA SER A 88 -23.39 24.69 -4.77
C SER A 88 -22.03 24.19 -4.29
N ILE A 89 -21.92 23.86 -3.00
CA ILE A 89 -20.79 23.16 -2.39
C ILE A 89 -21.30 21.91 -1.68
N GLN A 90 -20.41 20.93 -1.44
CA GLN A 90 -20.78 19.71 -0.73
C GLN A 90 -20.04 19.58 0.60
N TYR A 91 -20.68 19.03 1.61
CA TYR A 91 -20.01 18.72 2.88
C TYR A 91 -20.63 17.50 3.53
N TRP A 92 -19.84 16.82 4.36
CA TRP A 92 -20.29 15.63 5.06
C TRP A 92 -20.80 16.00 6.45
N LYS A 93 -22.04 15.64 6.76
CA LYS A 93 -22.54 15.65 8.14
C LYS A 93 -22.33 14.28 8.75
N PHE A 94 -21.73 14.29 9.92
CA PHE A 94 -21.49 13.11 10.75
C PHE A 94 -22.49 13.01 11.90
N THR A 95 -23.32 14.04 12.10
CA THR A 95 -24.28 14.13 13.18
C THR A 95 -25.60 14.74 12.68
N GLU A 96 -26.69 14.45 13.38
CA GLU A 96 -28.04 14.97 13.12
C GLU A 96 -28.71 15.34 14.45
N ASP A 97 -29.40 16.47 14.48
CA ASP A 97 -30.13 16.92 15.67
C ASP A 97 -31.54 16.34 15.64
N GLN A 98 -31.91 15.60 16.68
CA GLN A 98 -33.25 15.05 16.84
C GLN A 98 -34.22 16.09 17.45
N PRO A 99 -35.54 15.95 17.26
CA PRO A 99 -36.56 16.90 17.75
C PRO A 99 -36.53 17.17 19.25
N GLN A 100 -35.89 16.31 20.05
CA GLN A 100 -35.73 16.44 21.50
C GLN A 100 -34.45 17.21 21.90
N GLY A 101 -33.73 17.80 20.95
CA GLY A 101 -32.50 18.57 21.19
C GLY A 101 -31.24 17.73 21.37
N GLN A 102 -31.30 16.42 21.10
CA GLN A 102 -30.17 15.51 21.21
C GLN A 102 -29.46 15.36 19.86
N THR A 103 -28.17 15.71 19.80
CA THR A 103 -27.32 15.50 18.62
C THR A 103 -26.83 14.06 18.59
N VAL A 104 -27.28 13.28 17.61
CA VAL A 104 -26.85 11.88 17.42
C VAL A 104 -25.83 11.77 16.30
N ARG A 105 -24.84 10.89 16.45
CA ARG A 105 -23.87 10.59 15.39
C ARG A 105 -24.53 9.70 14.35
N LEU A 106 -24.45 10.09 13.08
CA LEU A 106 -24.97 9.33 11.95
C LEU A 106 -24.11 8.08 11.70
N GLU A 107 -24.74 6.91 11.57
CA GLU A 107 -24.07 5.64 11.25
C GLU A 107 -23.32 5.69 9.90
N ARG A 108 -23.80 6.50 8.96
CA ARG A 108 -23.13 6.83 7.70
C ARG A 108 -23.10 8.35 7.54
N PRO A 109 -21.93 8.97 7.32
CA PRO A 109 -21.86 10.38 6.97
C PRO A 109 -22.71 10.63 5.73
N ARG A 110 -23.57 11.64 5.78
CA ARG A 110 -24.42 12.02 4.64
C ARG A 110 -23.81 13.22 3.94
N VAL A 111 -23.81 13.20 2.61
CA VAL A 111 -23.46 14.38 1.81
C VAL A 111 -24.62 15.35 1.87
N PHE A 112 -24.33 16.57 2.28
CA PHE A 112 -25.23 17.71 2.20
C PHE A 112 -24.68 18.71 1.20
N PHE A 113 -25.60 19.44 0.57
CA PHE A 113 -25.28 20.54 -0.31
C PHE A 113 -25.67 21.85 0.36
N ALA A 114 -24.85 22.87 0.16
CA ALA A 114 -25.21 24.24 0.48
C ALA A 114 -24.99 25.11 -0.76
N THR A 115 -25.81 26.15 -0.90
CA THR A 115 -25.62 27.16 -1.93
C THR A 115 -24.99 28.38 -1.29
N VAL A 116 -23.83 28.79 -1.82
CA VAL A 116 -23.10 29.97 -1.38
C VAL A 116 -23.02 31.00 -2.51
N PHE A 117 -22.97 32.27 -2.13
CA PHE A 117 -22.86 33.41 -3.02
C PHE A 117 -21.52 34.09 -2.75
N ASN A 118 -20.88 34.53 -3.83
CA ASN A 118 -19.67 35.31 -3.73
C ASN A 118 -20.01 36.71 -3.17
N ALA A 119 -19.09 37.34 -2.43
CA ALA A 119 -19.28 38.69 -1.93
C ALA A 119 -19.54 39.72 -3.03
N GLU A 120 -19.01 39.53 -4.24
CA GLU A 120 -19.35 40.36 -5.39
C GLU A 120 -20.84 40.32 -5.73
N GLN A 121 -21.56 39.26 -5.37
CA GLN A 121 -23.01 39.07 -5.59
C GLN A 121 -23.89 39.66 -4.48
N ILE A 122 -23.28 40.27 -3.46
CA ILE A 122 -23.94 40.68 -2.22
C ILE A 122 -23.71 42.17 -1.98
N ASP A 123 -24.79 42.93 -1.86
CA ASP A 123 -24.76 44.35 -1.49
C ASP A 123 -24.72 44.50 0.04
N GLY A 124 -24.02 45.53 0.52
CA GLY A 124 -23.94 45.86 1.95
C GLY A 124 -22.83 45.13 2.72
N LEU A 125 -21.99 44.33 2.04
CA LEU A 125 -20.75 43.82 2.65
C LEU A 125 -19.66 44.90 2.69
N PRO A 126 -18.83 44.93 3.75
CA PRO A 126 -17.68 45.82 3.78
C PRO A 126 -16.70 45.48 2.66
N PRO A 127 -15.99 46.48 2.08
CA PRO A 127 -14.96 46.25 1.08
C PRO A 127 -13.93 45.23 1.54
N LEU A 128 -13.42 44.43 0.59
CA LEU A 128 -12.38 43.45 0.88
C LEU A 128 -11.09 44.19 1.30
N ALA A 129 -10.74 44.07 2.57
CA ALA A 129 -9.48 44.58 3.09
C ALA A 129 -8.38 43.53 2.85
N LEU A 130 -7.81 43.51 1.64
CA LEU A 130 -6.61 42.71 1.34
C LEU A 130 -5.44 43.32 2.12
N ARG A 131 -4.93 42.59 3.10
CA ARG A 131 -3.66 42.93 3.76
C ARG A 131 -2.54 42.19 3.04
N ALA A 132 -1.52 42.92 2.62
CA ALA A 132 -0.27 42.28 2.25
C ALA A 132 0.25 41.47 3.45
N PRO A 133 0.90 40.32 3.21
CA PRO A 133 1.53 39.58 4.28
C PRO A 133 2.51 40.49 5.00
N ASP A 134 2.57 40.38 6.32
CA ASP A 134 3.58 41.05 7.15
C ASP A 134 4.93 40.30 7.13
N TRP A 135 5.04 39.24 6.32
CA TRP A 135 6.26 38.47 6.07
C TRP A 135 6.75 38.59 4.63
N ASN A 136 8.04 38.32 4.42
CA ASN A 136 8.64 38.17 3.10
C ASN A 136 8.29 36.78 2.53
N PRO A 137 7.57 36.67 1.40
CA PRO A 137 7.18 35.39 0.80
C PRO A 137 8.34 34.44 0.53
N VAL A 138 9.45 34.98 0.02
CA VAL A 138 10.64 34.21 -0.37
C VAL A 138 11.34 33.63 0.86
N GLU A 139 11.49 34.42 1.91
CA GLU A 139 12.08 33.95 3.17
C GLU A 139 11.19 32.90 3.82
N ARG A 140 9.87 33.09 3.77
CA ARG A 140 8.93 32.10 4.32
C ARG A 140 8.98 30.78 3.56
N ALA A 141 9.06 30.81 2.23
CA ALA A 141 9.20 29.61 1.41
C ALA A 141 10.55 28.90 1.66
N GLU A 142 11.63 29.65 1.83
CA GLU A 142 12.94 29.10 2.21
C GLU A 142 12.88 28.44 3.60
N GLN A 143 12.27 29.08 4.60
CA GLN A 143 12.06 28.52 5.93
C GLN A 143 11.27 27.21 5.86
N LEU A 144 10.21 27.16 5.05
CA LEU A 144 9.41 25.95 4.87
C LEU A 144 10.24 24.81 4.24
N LEU A 145 11.03 25.10 3.20
CA LEU A 145 11.91 24.10 2.60
C LEU A 145 12.96 23.60 3.60
N GLN A 146 13.53 24.48 4.41
CA GLN A 146 14.48 24.11 5.46
C GLN A 146 13.81 23.27 6.54
N ALA A 147 12.65 23.69 7.05
CA ALA A 147 11.86 22.96 8.04
C ALA A 147 11.42 21.59 7.53
N SER A 148 11.21 21.45 6.21
CA SER A 148 10.85 20.16 5.61
C SER A 148 11.94 19.10 5.75
N GLY A 149 13.21 19.51 5.85
CA GLY A 149 14.36 18.61 5.84
C GLY A 149 14.54 17.87 4.52
N ALA A 150 13.84 18.26 3.44
CA ALA A 150 14.00 17.68 2.12
C ALA A 150 15.44 17.91 1.63
N ARG A 151 16.08 16.84 1.12
CA ARG A 151 17.39 16.96 0.49
C ARG A 151 17.21 17.56 -0.90
N ILE A 152 17.56 18.83 -1.06
CA ILE A 152 17.48 19.56 -2.32
C ILE A 152 18.88 19.63 -2.94
N GLU A 153 19.03 19.10 -4.14
CA GLU A 153 20.27 19.11 -4.91
C GLU A 153 20.13 20.01 -6.14
N HIS A 154 21.12 20.87 -6.37
CA HIS A 154 21.22 21.71 -7.56
C HIS A 154 22.26 21.13 -8.52
N GLY A 155 21.90 20.93 -9.80
CA GLY A 155 22.81 20.37 -10.81
C GLY A 155 22.84 21.16 -12.12
N GLU A 156 23.80 20.86 -13.01
CA GLU A 156 23.98 21.51 -14.34
C GLU A 156 22.86 21.19 -15.37
N SER A 157 21.80 20.52 -14.93
CA SER A 157 20.72 20.01 -15.74
C SER A 157 19.50 20.92 -15.55
N ASN A 158 18.98 21.51 -16.64
CA ASN A 158 17.83 22.43 -16.63
C ASN A 158 16.47 21.75 -16.33
N ARG A 159 16.39 20.80 -15.38
CA ARG A 159 15.14 20.08 -15.05
C ARG A 159 14.96 19.99 -13.54
N ALA A 160 13.74 20.29 -13.09
CA ALA A 160 13.26 19.98 -11.76
C ALA A 160 12.57 18.61 -11.72
N PHE A 161 12.78 17.85 -10.65
CA PHE A 161 12.06 16.60 -10.37
C PHE A 161 12.36 16.09 -8.95
N TYR A 162 11.39 15.44 -8.34
CA TYR A 162 11.57 14.57 -7.17
C TYR A 162 11.95 13.14 -7.60
N ARG A 163 12.94 12.54 -6.91
CA ARG A 163 13.37 11.15 -7.14
C ARG A 163 13.00 10.27 -5.92
N PRO A 164 11.98 9.41 -6.04
CA PRO A 164 11.56 8.54 -4.92
C PRO A 164 12.66 7.62 -4.39
N ASP A 165 13.46 7.01 -5.28
CA ASP A 165 14.46 6.01 -4.89
C ASP A 165 15.58 6.55 -3.99
N THR A 166 15.88 7.85 -4.09
CA THR A 166 16.93 8.52 -3.31
C THR A 166 16.37 9.52 -2.31
N ASP A 167 15.05 9.69 -2.28
CA ASP A 167 14.35 10.70 -1.46
C ASP A 167 14.98 12.10 -1.60
N THR A 168 15.25 12.51 -2.84
CA THR A 168 15.89 13.80 -3.16
C THR A 168 15.06 14.62 -4.13
N ILE A 169 15.01 15.93 -3.89
CA ILE A 169 14.48 16.91 -4.82
C ILE A 169 15.66 17.45 -5.63
N HIS A 170 15.55 17.43 -6.95
CA HIS A 170 16.54 18.04 -7.84
C HIS A 170 15.96 19.30 -8.45
N LEU A 171 16.68 20.41 -8.37
CA LEU A 171 16.28 21.69 -8.94
C LEU A 171 17.39 22.27 -9.83
N PRO A 172 17.06 23.05 -10.87
CA PRO A 172 18.04 23.88 -11.57
C PRO A 172 18.68 24.89 -10.62
N ALA A 173 19.89 25.35 -10.93
CA ALA A 173 20.58 26.34 -10.10
C ALA A 173 19.72 27.60 -9.93
N ARG A 174 19.71 28.19 -8.72
CA ARG A 174 18.90 29.39 -8.41
C ARG A 174 19.13 30.54 -9.39
N THR A 175 20.35 30.68 -9.91
CA THR A 175 20.75 31.70 -10.90
C THR A 175 20.11 31.52 -12.28
N GLN A 176 19.50 30.37 -12.57
CA GLN A 176 18.81 30.10 -13.84
C GLN A 176 17.37 30.60 -13.86
N PHE A 177 16.83 30.98 -12.71
CA PHE A 177 15.48 31.51 -12.58
C PHE A 177 15.49 33.03 -12.73
N ALA A 178 14.51 33.58 -13.44
CA ALA A 178 14.43 35.03 -13.62
C ALA A 178 14.05 35.73 -12.30
N THR A 179 13.28 35.04 -11.46
CA THR A 179 12.92 35.52 -10.12
C THR A 179 13.07 34.43 -9.07
N PRO A 180 13.36 34.78 -7.80
CA PRO A 180 13.36 33.81 -6.71
C PRO A 180 12.02 33.09 -6.55
N ALA A 181 10.91 33.77 -6.84
CA ALA A 181 9.58 33.20 -6.73
C ALA A 181 9.34 32.03 -7.69
N GLU A 182 9.85 32.10 -8.93
CA GLU A 182 9.80 30.97 -9.87
C GLU A 182 10.52 29.74 -9.31
N TYR A 183 11.69 29.94 -8.70
CA TYR A 183 12.43 28.86 -8.05
C TYR A 183 11.60 28.19 -6.95
N TYR A 184 11.00 28.97 -6.03
CA TYR A 184 10.22 28.40 -4.93
C TYR A 184 8.90 27.81 -5.40
N ALA A 185 8.26 28.35 -6.44
CA ALA A 185 7.06 27.76 -7.02
C ALA A 185 7.35 26.32 -7.48
N ILE A 186 8.45 26.10 -8.20
CA ILE A 186 8.88 24.75 -8.60
C ILE A 186 9.29 23.91 -7.40
N ALA A 187 10.03 24.48 -6.44
CA ALA A 187 10.45 23.75 -5.26
C ALA A 187 9.25 23.24 -4.44
N LEU A 188 8.16 24.02 -4.36
CA LEU A 188 6.92 23.63 -3.68
C LEU A 188 6.17 22.52 -4.41
N HIS A 189 6.18 22.51 -5.75
CA HIS A 189 5.67 21.40 -6.56
C HIS A 189 6.42 20.10 -6.27
N GLU A 190 7.76 20.15 -6.35
CA GLU A 190 8.59 18.98 -6.05
C GLU A 190 8.51 18.57 -4.59
N LEU A 191 8.27 19.52 -3.67
CA LEU A 191 8.00 19.22 -2.27
C LEU A 191 6.64 18.51 -2.11
N GLY A 192 5.67 18.85 -2.96
CA GLY A 192 4.41 18.13 -3.11
C GLY A 192 4.63 16.66 -3.44
N HIS A 193 5.43 16.36 -4.45
CA HIS A 193 5.85 14.99 -4.77
C HIS A 193 6.65 14.36 -3.64
N TRP A 194 7.64 15.07 -3.09
CA TRP A 194 8.42 14.59 -1.97
C TRP A 194 7.52 14.12 -0.84
N SER A 195 6.49 14.87 -0.45
CA SER A 195 5.56 14.46 0.62
C SER A 195 4.89 13.09 0.40
N GLY A 196 4.82 12.59 -0.83
CA GLY A 196 4.22 11.30 -1.20
C GLY A 196 5.09 10.08 -0.94
N HIS A 197 6.38 10.24 -0.63
CA HIS A 197 7.26 9.12 -0.32
C HIS A 197 6.70 8.22 0.76
N ALA A 198 7.13 6.95 0.69
CA ALA A 198 6.74 5.92 1.63
C ALA A 198 6.82 6.44 3.05
N SER A 199 7.92 7.06 3.51
CA SER A 199 8.11 7.54 4.89
C SER A 199 7.20 8.69 5.35
N ARG A 200 6.35 9.26 4.49
CA ARG A 200 5.56 10.48 4.72
C ARG A 200 4.06 10.21 4.52
N LEU A 201 3.46 10.70 3.44
CA LEU A 201 2.03 10.49 3.12
C LEU A 201 1.77 9.20 2.34
N ASP A 202 2.81 8.44 1.98
CA ASP A 202 2.74 7.08 1.43
C ASP A 202 1.77 6.96 0.24
N ARG A 203 1.92 7.87 -0.73
CA ARG A 203 1.17 7.84 -2.00
C ARG A 203 1.94 6.99 -3.02
N ASP A 204 1.20 6.29 -3.89
CA ASP A 204 1.83 5.47 -4.93
C ASP A 204 2.47 6.36 -6.02
N GLN A 205 3.80 6.35 -6.07
CA GLN A 205 4.61 7.08 -7.05
C GLN A 205 5.43 6.14 -7.93
N SER A 206 5.14 4.83 -7.88
CA SER A 206 5.90 3.80 -8.60
C SER A 206 5.52 3.68 -10.09
N HIS A 207 4.64 4.57 -10.55
CA HIS A 207 4.05 4.51 -11.87
C HIS A 207 5.00 5.05 -12.96
N PRO A 208 5.11 4.37 -14.12
CA PRO A 208 5.91 4.85 -15.23
C PRO A 208 5.49 6.25 -15.71
N TYR A 209 6.46 7.01 -16.23
CA TYR A 209 6.20 8.31 -16.84
C TYR A 209 5.09 8.23 -17.90
N ALA A 210 4.22 9.24 -17.92
CA ALA A 210 3.04 9.34 -18.79
C ALA A 210 1.96 8.24 -18.62
N SER A 211 2.02 7.45 -17.54
CA SER A 211 0.93 6.54 -17.16
C SER A 211 -0.22 7.28 -16.45
N VAL A 212 -1.36 6.60 -16.29
CA VAL A 212 -2.52 7.13 -15.55
C VAL A 212 -2.15 7.46 -14.09
N GLY A 213 -1.44 6.55 -13.43
CA GLY A 213 -1.00 6.76 -12.04
C GLY A 213 0.01 7.90 -11.89
N TYR A 214 0.86 8.10 -12.91
CA TYR A 214 1.74 9.27 -12.96
C TYR A 214 0.94 10.58 -13.09
N ALA A 215 -0.03 10.63 -14.01
CA ALA A 215 -0.88 11.82 -14.20
C ALA A 215 -1.74 12.15 -12.95
N GLN A 216 -2.16 11.13 -12.21
CA GLN A 216 -2.85 11.27 -10.93
C GLN A 216 -1.96 11.97 -9.88
N GLU A 217 -0.71 11.56 -9.75
CA GLU A 217 0.22 12.18 -8.79
C GLU A 217 0.62 13.60 -9.21
N GLU A 218 0.86 13.86 -10.49
CA GLU A 218 1.10 15.22 -11.01
C GLU A 218 -0.07 16.17 -10.70
N LEU A 219 -1.32 15.71 -10.88
CA LEU A 219 -2.50 16.54 -10.55
C LEU A 219 -2.56 16.88 -9.05
N ARG A 220 -2.15 15.96 -8.16
CA ARG A 220 -2.09 16.20 -6.72
C ARG A 220 -1.02 17.21 -6.36
N ALA A 221 0.18 17.05 -6.92
CA ALA A 221 1.30 17.95 -6.69
C ALA A 221 1.01 19.37 -7.20
N GLU A 222 0.40 19.50 -8.38
CA GLU A 222 0.07 20.81 -8.97
C GLU A 222 -0.94 21.58 -8.11
N ILE A 223 -2.03 20.92 -7.69
CA ILE A 223 -3.05 21.54 -6.82
C ILE A 223 -2.44 21.90 -5.46
N ALA A 224 -1.59 21.05 -4.90
CA ALA A 224 -0.90 21.34 -3.65
C ALA A 224 0.08 22.51 -3.77
N SER A 225 0.82 22.59 -4.88
CA SER A 225 1.75 23.69 -5.16
C SER A 225 1.02 25.02 -5.28
N MET A 226 -0.14 25.06 -5.94
CA MET A 226 -1.00 26.24 -6.01
C MET A 226 -1.43 26.67 -4.58
N MET A 227 -1.95 25.74 -3.77
CA MET A 227 -2.41 26.04 -2.40
C MET A 227 -1.27 26.56 -1.51
N LEU A 228 -0.08 25.98 -1.59
CA LEU A 228 1.10 26.42 -0.84
C LEU A 228 1.63 27.76 -1.35
N GLY A 229 1.70 27.95 -2.67
CA GLY A 229 2.20 29.17 -3.31
C GLY A 229 1.33 30.39 -3.02
N GLU A 230 0.01 30.23 -3.03
CA GLU A 230 -0.94 31.31 -2.67
C GLU A 230 -0.81 31.69 -1.19
N GLU A 231 -0.72 30.71 -0.30
CA GLU A 231 -0.59 30.96 1.13
C GLU A 231 0.72 31.65 1.51
N LEU A 232 1.82 31.26 0.86
CA LEU A 232 3.14 31.85 1.11
C LEU A 232 3.30 33.23 0.44
N GLY A 233 2.48 33.56 -0.57
CA GLY A 233 2.61 34.77 -1.38
C GLY A 233 3.67 34.65 -2.49
N ILE A 234 4.11 33.42 -2.81
CA ILE A 234 5.06 33.12 -3.88
C ILE A 234 4.38 33.15 -5.25
N GLY A 235 3.09 32.81 -5.30
CA GLY A 235 2.36 32.58 -6.55
C GLY A 235 2.63 31.18 -7.11
N HIS A 236 2.19 30.96 -8.35
CA HIS A 236 2.29 29.69 -9.05
C HIS A 236 2.45 29.95 -10.55
N ASP A 237 3.34 29.21 -11.22
CA ASP A 237 3.54 29.26 -12.67
C ASP A 237 3.21 27.89 -13.31
N PRO A 238 2.08 27.78 -14.01
CA PRO A 238 1.64 26.54 -14.64
C PRO A 238 2.29 26.28 -16.02
N GLY A 239 3.04 27.24 -16.56
CA GLY A 239 3.65 27.15 -17.90
C GLY A 239 4.59 25.96 -18.08
N GLN A 240 5.15 25.42 -16.99
CA GLN A 240 6.08 24.29 -17.01
C GLN A 240 5.40 22.91 -16.99
N HIS A 241 4.08 22.85 -16.75
CA HIS A 241 3.30 21.60 -16.63
C HIS A 241 2.27 21.41 -17.76
N ALA A 242 2.29 22.27 -18.78
CA ALA A 242 1.39 22.20 -19.95
C ALA A 242 1.42 20.81 -20.64
N ALA A 243 2.53 20.09 -20.56
CA ALA A 243 2.69 18.74 -21.11
C ALA A 243 1.75 17.69 -20.48
N TYR A 244 1.24 17.94 -19.27
CA TYR A 244 0.37 17.01 -18.54
C TYR A 244 -1.12 17.31 -18.67
N VAL A 245 -1.48 18.51 -19.16
CA VAL A 245 -2.87 18.98 -19.26
C VAL A 245 -3.74 18.01 -20.08
N GLY A 246 -3.22 17.51 -21.20
CA GLY A 246 -3.91 16.51 -22.02
C GLY A 246 -4.18 15.18 -21.28
N ASN A 247 -3.23 14.76 -20.43
CA ASN A 247 -3.39 13.57 -19.59
C ASN A 247 -4.38 13.82 -18.45
N TRP A 248 -4.42 15.00 -17.85
CA TRP A 248 -5.41 15.38 -16.84
C TRP A 248 -6.82 15.45 -17.42
N ILE A 249 -7.00 16.05 -18.60
CA ILE A 249 -8.29 16.07 -19.30
C ILE A 249 -8.77 14.63 -19.54
N THR A 250 -7.88 13.76 -20.03
CA THR A 250 -8.21 12.35 -20.26
C THR A 250 -8.56 11.62 -18.96
N LEU A 251 -7.78 11.86 -17.90
CA LEU A 251 -7.99 11.31 -16.57
C LEU A 251 -9.36 11.71 -16.00
N LEU A 252 -9.72 13.00 -16.05
CA LEU A 252 -10.97 13.51 -15.49
C LEU A 252 -12.19 13.14 -16.33
N ARG A 253 -12.04 12.98 -17.66
CA ARG A 253 -13.11 12.46 -18.52
C ARG A 253 -13.42 10.99 -18.22
N ASN A 254 -12.39 10.19 -17.95
CA ASN A 254 -12.54 8.77 -17.62
C ASN A 254 -13.02 8.56 -16.18
N ASP A 255 -12.58 9.41 -15.26
CA ASP A 255 -12.89 9.33 -13.83
C ASP A 255 -13.15 10.73 -13.23
N PRO A 256 -14.40 11.24 -13.34
CA PRO A 256 -14.77 12.54 -12.79
C PRO A 256 -14.58 12.68 -11.26
N LEU A 257 -14.50 11.57 -10.51
CA LEU A 257 -14.25 11.58 -9.07
C LEU A 257 -12.77 11.74 -8.74
N GLU A 258 -11.87 11.63 -9.72
CA GLU A 258 -10.43 11.81 -9.50
C GLU A 258 -10.10 13.23 -9.03
N VAL A 259 -10.78 14.26 -9.54
CA VAL A 259 -10.52 15.65 -9.08
C VAL A 259 -10.88 15.85 -7.60
N PHE A 260 -11.88 15.11 -7.09
CA PHE A 260 -12.24 15.14 -5.67
C PHE A 260 -11.16 14.49 -4.82
N ARG A 261 -10.60 13.36 -5.28
CA ARG A 261 -9.49 12.67 -4.62
C ARG A 261 -8.21 13.49 -4.66
N ALA A 262 -7.87 14.05 -5.83
CA ALA A 262 -6.70 14.89 -5.99
C ALA A 262 -6.77 16.15 -5.10
N ALA A 263 -7.93 16.83 -5.06
CA ALA A 263 -8.11 17.97 -4.17
C ALA A 263 -8.05 17.57 -2.67
N ALA A 264 -8.59 16.41 -2.29
CA ALA A 264 -8.49 15.92 -0.92
C ALA A 264 -7.06 15.53 -0.52
N ASP A 265 -6.28 14.95 -1.43
CA ASP A 265 -4.88 14.62 -1.18
C ASP A 265 -4.00 15.86 -1.18
N ALA A 266 -4.25 16.85 -2.06
CA ALA A 266 -3.58 18.14 -2.03
C ALA A 266 -3.75 18.89 -0.70
N GLU A 267 -4.94 18.82 -0.09
CA GLU A 267 -5.18 19.33 1.27
C GLU A 267 -4.33 18.62 2.33
N LYS A 268 -4.14 17.30 2.21
CA LYS A 268 -3.26 16.55 3.12
C LYS A 268 -1.81 16.93 2.90
N ILE A 269 -1.38 17.14 1.65
CA ILE A 269 -0.03 17.61 1.30
C ILE A 269 0.22 18.96 1.96
N GLN A 270 -0.66 19.94 1.73
CA GLN A 270 -0.54 21.26 2.32
C GLN A 270 -0.50 21.18 3.86
N GLY A 271 -1.43 20.44 4.48
CA GLY A 271 -1.49 20.28 5.93
C GLY A 271 -0.22 19.62 6.51
N TYR A 272 0.29 18.60 5.84
CA TYR A 272 1.52 17.91 6.22
C TYR A 272 2.73 18.85 6.14
N VAL A 273 2.92 19.50 4.99
CA VAL A 273 4.05 20.40 4.72
C VAL A 273 4.07 21.55 5.73
N ARG A 274 2.92 22.16 6.03
CA ARG A 274 2.82 23.21 7.07
C ARG A 274 3.09 22.72 8.48
N GLY A 275 2.69 21.49 8.79
CA GLY A 275 2.97 20.88 10.09
C GLY A 275 4.46 20.81 10.40
N LEU A 276 5.33 20.76 9.37
CA LEU A 276 6.77 20.68 9.53
C LEU A 276 7.36 21.96 10.16
N GLU A 277 6.81 23.14 9.85
CA GLU A 277 7.24 24.40 10.48
C GLU A 277 6.94 24.41 11.98
N GLN A 278 5.75 23.94 12.39
CA GLN A 278 5.33 23.94 13.79
C GLN A 278 6.18 22.99 14.66
N HIS A 279 6.59 21.85 14.11
CA HIS A 279 7.48 20.91 14.79
C HIS A 279 8.93 21.42 14.84
N HIS A 280 9.37 22.18 13.84
CA HIS A 280 10.70 22.81 13.81
C HIS A 280 10.82 23.92 14.85
N ASP A 281 9.80 24.79 14.98
CA ASP A 281 9.76 25.86 15.97
C ASP A 281 9.75 25.32 17.41
N GLN A 282 9.03 24.22 17.67
CA GLN A 282 9.03 23.55 18.97
C GLN A 282 10.40 22.91 19.29
N ALA A 283 11.08 22.36 18.29
CA ALA A 283 12.42 21.78 18.45
C ALA A 283 13.51 22.84 18.67
N GLN A 284 13.38 24.03 18.06
CA GLN A 284 14.31 25.15 18.23
C GLN A 284 14.08 25.93 19.53
N GLN A 285 12.82 26.13 19.95
CA GLN A 285 12.49 26.79 21.23
C GLN A 285 12.84 25.95 22.46
N ALA A 286 12.99 24.62 22.31
CA ALA A 286 13.41 23.76 23.40
C ALA A 286 14.86 23.99 23.85
N GLY A 287 15.72 24.64 23.04
CA GLY A 287 17.12 24.91 23.34
C GLY A 287 17.95 23.65 23.67
N PRO A 288 19.29 23.74 23.76
CA PRO A 288 20.07 22.67 24.34
C PRO A 288 19.79 22.66 25.85
N ALA A 289 18.98 21.71 26.31
CA ALA A 289 18.88 21.44 27.74
C ALA A 289 20.28 21.09 28.26
N ALA A 290 20.88 22.02 29.01
CA ALA A 290 22.08 21.76 29.79
C ALA A 290 21.85 20.52 30.67
N PRO A 291 22.87 19.67 30.85
CA PRO A 291 22.71 18.42 31.56
C PRO A 291 22.37 18.72 33.01
N ALA A 292 21.10 18.60 33.37
CA ALA A 292 20.68 18.61 34.75
C ALA A 292 21.33 17.39 35.41
N LEU A 293 22.28 17.68 36.29
CA LEU A 293 22.93 16.79 37.23
C LEU A 293 21.88 16.00 38.02
N ALA A 294 21.44 14.87 37.47
CA ALA A 294 20.83 13.81 38.25
C ALA A 294 21.96 13.08 38.96
N GLN A 295 22.29 13.58 40.15
CA GLN A 295 23.08 12.87 41.14
C GLN A 295 22.55 11.45 41.25
N SER A 296 23.43 10.47 41.01
CA SER A 296 23.19 9.09 41.40
C SER A 296 23.36 8.99 42.91
N PRO A 297 22.39 8.46 43.67
CA PRO A 297 22.71 7.60 44.78
C PRO A 297 22.86 6.19 44.21
N ALA A 298 24.07 5.66 44.33
CA ALA A 298 24.32 4.24 44.19
C ALA A 298 23.35 3.45 45.07
N GLN A 299 22.35 2.82 44.47
CA GLN A 299 21.65 1.67 45.04
C GLN A 299 21.74 0.54 44.03
N ARG A 300 22.43 -0.52 44.46
CA ARG A 300 22.55 -1.79 43.76
C ARG A 300 21.15 -2.28 43.39
N VAL A 301 20.84 -2.33 42.10
CA VAL A 301 19.72 -3.14 41.60
C VAL A 301 20.21 -4.58 41.56
N PRO A 302 19.57 -5.53 42.28
CA PRO A 302 19.90 -6.95 42.21
C PRO A 302 19.66 -7.49 40.80
N GLN A 303 20.43 -8.50 40.39
CA GLN A 303 20.18 -9.30 39.19
C GLN A 303 18.69 -9.67 39.08
N ALA A 304 17.99 -9.10 38.09
CA ALA A 304 16.59 -9.41 37.85
C ALA A 304 16.46 -10.87 37.39
N GLN A 305 15.89 -11.70 38.26
CA GLN A 305 15.45 -13.05 37.93
C GLN A 305 14.31 -12.98 36.89
N ARG A 306 14.44 -13.78 35.83
CA ARG A 306 13.51 -13.85 34.69
C ARG A 306 12.09 -14.25 35.16
N ALA A 307 11.08 -13.50 34.76
CA ALA A 307 9.67 -13.87 34.99
C ALA A 307 9.33 -15.18 34.26
N VAL A 308 8.71 -16.14 34.97
CA VAL A 308 8.30 -17.43 34.42
C VAL A 308 6.86 -17.31 33.91
N PHE A 309 6.66 -17.48 32.60
CA PHE A 309 5.34 -17.45 31.96
C PHE A 309 4.67 -18.83 32.01
N LEU A 310 3.35 -18.82 32.19
CA LEU A 310 2.50 -19.97 32.45
C LEU A 310 1.45 -20.12 31.34
N HIS A 311 1.21 -21.37 30.95
CA HIS A 311 0.10 -21.73 30.08
C HIS A 311 -1.11 -22.17 30.92
N VAL A 312 -1.91 -21.20 31.36
CA VAL A 312 -3.11 -21.43 32.17
C VAL A 312 -4.33 -21.51 31.25
N PRO A 313 -4.98 -22.69 31.10
CA PRO A 313 -6.27 -22.79 30.41
C PRO A 313 -7.30 -21.84 31.04
N PHE A 314 -8.22 -21.29 30.24
CA PHE A 314 -9.17 -20.28 30.71
C PHE A 314 -9.97 -20.72 31.95
N GLU A 315 -10.28 -22.02 32.04
CA GLU A 315 -11.00 -22.64 33.15
C GLU A 315 -10.22 -22.57 34.47
N HIS A 316 -8.88 -22.53 34.42
CA HIS A 316 -7.99 -22.56 35.58
C HIS A 316 -7.46 -21.16 35.97
N LYS A 317 -8.01 -20.09 35.36
CA LYS A 317 -7.52 -18.71 35.53
C LYS A 317 -7.63 -18.19 36.97
N GLU A 318 -8.71 -18.55 37.67
CA GLU A 318 -8.95 -18.09 39.05
C GLU A 318 -8.03 -18.84 40.02
N GLU A 319 -7.72 -20.11 39.76
CA GLU A 319 -6.76 -20.90 40.52
C GLU A 319 -5.33 -20.37 40.37
N ALA A 320 -4.90 -20.08 39.13
CA ALA A 320 -3.58 -19.49 38.89
C ALA A 320 -3.45 -18.11 39.54
N LYS A 321 -4.51 -17.30 39.49
CA LYS A 321 -4.56 -15.99 40.13
C LYS A 321 -4.52 -16.09 41.66
N ALA A 322 -5.20 -17.09 42.25
CA ALA A 322 -5.20 -17.35 43.68
C ALA A 322 -3.81 -17.79 44.20
N LEU A 323 -3.05 -18.52 43.38
CA LEU A 323 -1.66 -18.91 43.68
C LEU A 323 -0.66 -17.76 43.50
N GLY A 324 -1.08 -16.61 42.97
CA GLY A 324 -0.26 -15.40 42.83
C GLY A 324 0.21 -15.08 41.40
N ALA A 325 -0.23 -15.82 40.37
CA ALA A 325 0.06 -15.46 38.99
C ALA A 325 -0.62 -14.15 38.58
N ARG A 326 0.02 -13.43 37.67
CA ARG A 326 -0.47 -12.17 37.10
C ARG A 326 -0.58 -12.29 35.58
N TRP A 327 -1.49 -11.53 34.98
CA TRP A 327 -1.65 -11.49 33.53
C TRP A 327 -0.72 -10.45 32.92
N HIS A 328 0.13 -10.85 31.98
CA HIS A 328 1.00 -9.95 31.24
C HIS A 328 0.34 -9.54 29.91
N ARG A 329 -0.17 -8.31 29.85
CA ARG A 329 -1.02 -7.84 28.74
C ARG A 329 -0.33 -7.88 27.37
N GLN A 330 0.97 -7.60 27.31
CA GLN A 330 1.74 -7.61 26.05
C GLN A 330 2.15 -9.03 25.61
N ALA A 331 2.30 -9.96 26.56
CA ALA A 331 2.69 -11.34 26.24
C ALA A 331 1.46 -12.25 26.09
N GLN A 332 0.27 -11.74 26.43
CA GLN A 332 -0.99 -12.49 26.50
C GLN A 332 -0.83 -13.83 27.24
N ALA A 333 -0.08 -13.81 28.33
CA ALA A 333 0.23 -14.98 29.11
C ALA A 333 0.19 -14.66 30.60
N TRP A 334 -0.18 -15.66 31.40
CA TRP A 334 -0.01 -15.61 32.84
C TRP A 334 1.47 -15.70 33.17
N PHE A 335 1.92 -15.07 34.24
CA PHE A 335 3.30 -15.17 34.71
C PHE A 335 3.35 -15.20 36.24
N VAL A 336 4.39 -15.83 36.78
CA VAL A 336 4.70 -15.83 38.21
C VAL A 336 5.54 -14.58 38.51
N PRO A 337 5.05 -13.64 39.32
CA PRO A 337 5.82 -12.46 39.72
C PRO A 337 7.04 -12.84 40.56
N ALA A 338 8.09 -12.02 40.51
CA ALA A 338 9.29 -12.23 41.31
C ALA A 338 8.94 -12.28 42.82
N GLY A 339 9.38 -13.33 43.51
CA GLY A 339 9.10 -13.56 44.94
C GLY A 339 7.91 -14.48 45.24
N VAL A 340 7.18 -14.95 44.23
CA VAL A 340 6.15 -15.99 44.38
C VAL A 340 6.76 -17.35 44.06
N ASP A 341 6.51 -18.35 44.91
CA ASP A 341 7.02 -19.72 44.69
C ASP A 341 6.47 -20.28 43.37
N ALA A 342 7.36 -20.71 42.49
CA ALA A 342 7.01 -21.25 41.17
C ALA A 342 6.57 -22.72 41.22
N ALA A 343 6.85 -23.44 42.31
CA ALA A 343 6.55 -24.87 42.43
C ALA A 343 5.07 -25.25 42.25
N PRO A 344 4.08 -24.49 42.77
CA PRO A 344 2.65 -24.76 42.56
C PRO A 344 2.18 -24.58 41.10
N PHE A 345 2.98 -23.90 40.26
CA PHE A 345 2.63 -23.60 38.87
C PHE A 345 3.20 -24.62 37.87
N SER A 346 3.88 -25.68 38.33
CA SER A 346 4.57 -26.67 37.48
C SER A 346 3.65 -27.34 36.44
N GLN A 347 2.37 -27.46 36.75
CA GLN A 347 1.34 -28.00 35.87
C GLN A 347 1.03 -27.12 34.64
N TRP A 348 1.43 -25.84 34.67
CA TRP A 348 1.26 -24.88 33.58
C TRP A 348 2.58 -24.51 32.89
N THR A 349 3.70 -25.16 33.25
CA THR A 349 5.02 -24.95 32.65
C THR A 349 5.39 -26.13 31.74
N HIS A 350 4.80 -26.20 30.54
CA HIS A 350 5.20 -27.17 29.52
C HIS A 350 5.95 -26.50 28.35
N PRO A 351 7.03 -27.11 27.81
CA PRO A 351 7.77 -26.55 26.67
C PRO A 351 7.01 -26.77 25.36
N VAL A 352 6.73 -25.70 24.61
CA VAL A 352 6.11 -25.75 23.27
C VAL A 352 7.11 -25.30 22.20
N ARG A 353 7.17 -26.05 21.09
CA ARG A 353 7.83 -25.63 19.82
C ARG A 353 7.12 -24.41 19.25
N THR A 354 7.85 -23.30 19.16
CA THR A 354 7.37 -22.00 18.67
C THR A 354 7.09 -22.02 17.16
N SER A 355 6.04 -21.32 16.73
CA SER A 355 5.80 -21.03 15.31
C SER A 355 6.72 -19.89 14.82
N PRO A 356 7.07 -19.80 13.53
CA PRO A 356 7.99 -18.77 13.01
C PRO A 356 7.51 -17.32 13.24
N ALA A 357 6.20 -17.11 13.34
CA ALA A 357 5.61 -15.82 13.64
C ALA A 357 5.73 -15.45 15.13
N GLN A 358 5.60 -16.44 16.03
CA GLN A 358 5.84 -16.24 17.46
C GLN A 358 7.34 -16.10 17.76
N GLU A 359 8.21 -16.83 17.05
CA GLU A 359 9.66 -16.65 17.11
C GLU A 359 10.12 -15.25 16.69
N ARG A 360 9.41 -14.61 15.75
CA ARG A 360 9.64 -13.20 15.37
C ARG A 360 9.16 -12.21 16.44
N ALA A 361 8.04 -12.51 17.11
CA ALA A 361 7.50 -11.67 18.18
C ALA A 361 8.26 -11.84 19.52
N LEU A 362 8.89 -13.00 19.73
CA LEU A 362 9.72 -13.34 20.89
C LEU A 362 11.20 -12.96 20.73
N GLN A 363 11.61 -12.42 19.58
CA GLN A 363 12.96 -11.92 19.40
C GLN A 363 13.14 -10.64 20.20
N PRO A 364 14.19 -10.54 21.04
CA PRO A 364 14.46 -9.33 21.81
C PRO A 364 14.62 -8.12 20.87
N ASP A 365 14.29 -6.94 21.38
CA ASP A 365 14.33 -5.68 20.63
C ASP A 365 15.70 -5.50 19.95
N ARG A 366 15.74 -5.68 18.62
CA ARG A 366 17.00 -5.62 17.86
C ARG A 366 17.39 -4.17 17.65
N ALA A 367 18.45 -3.74 18.33
CA ALA A 367 19.07 -2.44 18.09
C ALA A 367 19.95 -2.53 16.82
N TYR A 368 19.51 -1.89 15.73
CA TYR A 368 20.25 -1.90 14.45
C TYR A 368 21.46 -0.95 14.46
N LEU A 369 22.51 -1.35 13.74
CA LEU A 369 23.84 -0.75 13.69
C LEU A 369 24.21 -0.39 12.24
N ALA A 370 24.78 0.80 12.07
CA ALA A 370 25.33 1.30 10.81
C ALA A 370 26.79 0.86 10.65
N VAL A 371 27.04 -0.43 10.37
CA VAL A 371 28.41 -0.99 10.29
C VAL A 371 28.99 -0.86 8.86
N PRO A 372 30.04 -0.04 8.63
CA PRO A 372 30.69 0.08 7.32
C PRO A 372 31.31 -1.25 6.85
N TYR A 373 31.43 -1.44 5.52
CA TYR A 373 31.94 -2.70 4.94
C TYR A 373 33.31 -3.12 5.51
N GLY A 374 34.23 -2.18 5.66
CA GLY A 374 35.58 -2.43 6.19
C GLY A 374 35.62 -2.82 7.67
N GLU A 375 34.58 -2.49 8.43
CA GLU A 375 34.52 -2.66 9.89
C GLU A 375 33.67 -3.85 10.34
N ARG A 376 33.06 -4.58 9.40
CA ARG A 376 32.19 -5.74 9.68
C ARG A 376 32.86 -6.83 10.51
N LYS A 377 34.16 -7.08 10.27
CA LYS A 377 34.91 -8.07 11.06
C LYS A 377 35.04 -7.62 12.52
N VAL A 378 35.25 -6.33 12.75
CA VAL A 378 35.41 -5.74 14.09
C VAL A 378 34.06 -5.67 14.80
N ALA A 379 33.00 -5.24 14.12
CA ALA A 379 31.64 -5.23 14.67
C ALA A 379 31.16 -6.63 15.01
N LYS A 380 31.42 -7.63 14.14
CA LYS A 380 31.10 -9.03 14.41
C LYS A 380 31.89 -9.59 15.60
N ALA A 381 33.17 -9.21 15.74
CA ALA A 381 33.98 -9.58 16.90
C ALA A 381 33.49 -8.93 18.21
N ALA A 382 32.85 -7.75 18.12
CA ALA A 382 32.17 -7.08 19.23
C ALA A 382 30.73 -7.59 19.47
N GLY A 383 30.28 -8.60 18.71
CA GLY A 383 28.99 -9.27 18.89
C GLY A 383 27.84 -8.76 18.02
N ALA A 384 28.10 -7.95 16.98
CA ALA A 384 27.07 -7.59 16.01
C ALA A 384 26.64 -8.78 15.14
N ALA A 385 25.34 -8.92 14.90
CA ALA A 385 24.73 -9.93 14.05
C ALA A 385 24.09 -9.31 12.80
N TRP A 386 23.91 -10.08 11.72
CA TRP A 386 23.33 -9.59 10.46
C TRP A 386 21.88 -10.03 10.32
N ASP A 387 20.98 -9.09 10.00
CA ASP A 387 19.59 -9.36 9.63
C ASP A 387 19.45 -9.33 8.08
N PRO A 388 19.24 -10.48 7.42
CA PRO A 388 19.10 -10.54 5.97
C PRO A 388 17.78 -9.94 5.45
N ALA A 389 16.73 -9.88 6.28
CA ALA A 389 15.43 -9.32 5.88
C ALA A 389 15.45 -7.79 5.94
N ALA A 390 16.03 -7.22 6.99
CA ALA A 390 16.25 -5.77 7.10
C ALA A 390 17.50 -5.30 6.33
N ARG A 391 18.33 -6.24 5.86
CA ARG A 391 19.65 -5.99 5.24
C ARG A 391 20.51 -5.04 6.09
N SER A 392 20.51 -5.27 7.41
CA SER A 392 21.16 -4.40 8.38
C SER A 392 21.82 -5.19 9.50
N TRP A 393 22.88 -4.64 10.10
CA TRP A 393 23.53 -5.21 11.28
C TRP A 393 22.75 -4.84 12.54
N PHE A 394 22.76 -5.67 13.57
CA PHE A 394 22.12 -5.39 14.86
C PHE A 394 22.98 -5.91 16.02
N VAL A 395 22.73 -5.40 17.22
CA VAL A 395 23.38 -5.85 18.46
C VAL A 395 22.95 -7.30 18.74
N GLY A 396 23.89 -8.24 18.67
CA GLY A 396 23.62 -9.64 18.95
C GLY A 396 23.35 -9.90 20.45
N PRO A 397 22.77 -11.07 20.79
CA PRO A 397 22.35 -11.38 22.16
C PRO A 397 23.50 -11.39 23.20
N ASP A 398 24.72 -11.70 22.77
CA ASP A 398 25.92 -11.77 23.63
C ASP A 398 26.91 -10.61 23.36
N ALA A 399 26.41 -9.49 22.82
CA ALA A 399 27.26 -8.43 22.31
C ALA A 399 27.81 -7.47 23.38
N ASP A 400 29.03 -6.98 23.15
CA ASP A 400 29.62 -5.92 23.95
C ASP A 400 29.08 -4.57 23.48
N VAL A 401 28.00 -4.12 24.11
CA VAL A 401 27.24 -2.91 23.73
C VAL A 401 28.12 -1.66 23.71
N GLN A 402 29.14 -1.56 24.58
CA GLN A 402 30.05 -0.42 24.63
C GLN A 402 30.98 -0.38 23.41
N LYS A 403 31.47 -1.54 22.94
CA LYS A 403 32.31 -1.61 21.72
C LYS A 403 31.53 -1.35 20.45
N LEU A 404 30.20 -1.51 20.49
CA LEU A 404 29.29 -1.31 19.37
C LEU A 404 28.70 0.11 19.29
N THR A 405 28.85 0.93 20.33
CA THR A 405 28.23 2.27 20.40
C THR A 405 28.62 3.16 19.21
N ARG A 406 29.86 3.06 18.71
CA ARG A 406 30.34 3.81 17.52
C ARG A 406 29.58 3.56 16.22
N TRP A 407 28.86 2.43 16.11
CA TRP A 407 28.04 2.10 14.95
C TRP A 407 26.55 2.31 15.20
N GLN A 408 26.16 2.94 16.31
CA GLN A 408 24.78 3.35 16.48
C GLN A 408 24.44 4.46 15.47
N PRO A 409 23.19 4.53 14.96
CA PRO A 409 22.77 5.50 13.94
C PRO A 409 23.10 6.97 14.27
N GLY A 410 23.29 7.32 15.54
CA GLY A 410 23.67 8.67 15.99
C GLY A 410 25.17 8.95 16.17
N SER A 411 26.06 7.97 15.99
CA SER A 411 27.49 8.08 16.36
C SER A 411 28.46 8.30 15.19
N LEU A 412 27.99 8.21 13.94
CA LEU A 412 28.82 8.45 12.75
C LEU A 412 28.59 9.88 12.25
N GLY A 413 29.64 10.70 12.31
CA GLY A 413 29.65 12.06 11.75
C GLY A 413 29.47 12.03 10.23
N ALA A 414 28.70 12.99 9.71
CA ALA A 414 28.46 13.15 8.28
C ALA A 414 29.53 14.08 7.68
N GLU A 415 30.56 13.52 7.05
CA GLU A 415 31.47 14.31 6.20
C GLU A 415 31.53 13.68 4.81
N GLN A 416 31.16 14.46 3.78
CA GLN A 416 31.27 14.09 2.36
C GLN A 416 32.61 14.60 1.79
N GLY A 417 33.39 13.70 1.19
CA GLY A 417 34.61 14.06 0.44
C GLY A 417 34.31 14.60 -0.96
N PRO A 418 35.28 15.30 -1.61
CA PRO A 418 35.08 15.97 -2.89
C PRO A 418 34.79 15.00 -4.05
N ALA A 419 34.04 15.48 -5.05
CA ALA A 419 33.56 14.71 -6.19
C ALA A 419 34.69 14.21 -7.12
N MET A 420 34.61 12.94 -7.53
CA MET A 420 35.55 12.29 -8.45
C MET A 420 35.26 12.68 -9.90
N ARG A 421 36.30 12.77 -10.75
CA ARG A 421 36.11 13.11 -12.17
C ARG A 421 35.35 12.00 -12.91
N PRO A 422 34.46 12.30 -13.87
CA PRO A 422 33.68 11.29 -14.60
C PRO A 422 34.52 10.17 -15.24
N GLN A 423 35.72 10.48 -15.75
CA GLN A 423 36.66 9.48 -16.28
C GLN A 423 37.11 8.48 -15.21
N GLU A 424 37.37 8.95 -13.98
CA GLU A 424 37.82 8.11 -12.86
C GLU A 424 36.66 7.26 -12.32
N GLU A 425 35.46 7.82 -12.26
CA GLU A 425 34.25 7.07 -11.89
C GLU A 425 33.94 5.97 -12.92
N PHE A 426 34.10 6.26 -14.22
CA PHE A 426 33.95 5.25 -15.26
C PHE A 426 35.05 4.19 -15.23
N ALA A 427 36.29 4.58 -14.89
CA ALA A 427 37.37 3.64 -14.67
C ALA A 427 37.06 2.66 -13.53
N GLN A 428 36.44 3.13 -12.44
CA GLN A 428 35.97 2.24 -11.37
C GLN A 428 34.86 1.30 -11.84
N ALA A 429 33.92 1.80 -12.66
CA ALA A 429 32.87 0.98 -13.25
C ALA A 429 33.44 -0.13 -14.15
N LEU A 430 34.49 0.18 -14.93
CA LEU A 430 35.22 -0.82 -15.73
C LEU A 430 35.91 -1.87 -14.86
N ARG A 431 36.61 -1.47 -13.79
CA ARG A 431 37.24 -2.41 -12.84
C ARG A 431 36.21 -3.29 -12.15
N ALA A 432 35.06 -2.74 -11.74
CA ALA A 432 33.97 -3.51 -11.14
C ALA A 432 33.37 -4.56 -12.11
N MET A 433 33.48 -4.32 -13.42
CA MET A 433 33.08 -5.25 -14.49
C MET A 433 34.20 -6.23 -14.87
N GLY A 434 35.29 -6.29 -14.10
CA GLY A 434 36.43 -7.18 -14.31
C GLY A 434 37.42 -6.71 -15.38
N CYS A 435 37.30 -5.47 -15.88
CA CYS A 435 38.21 -4.95 -16.90
C CYS A 435 39.51 -4.42 -16.28
N VAL A 436 40.65 -4.70 -16.91
CA VAL A 436 41.96 -4.18 -16.54
C VAL A 436 42.13 -2.79 -17.13
N VAL A 437 41.90 -1.76 -16.30
CA VAL A 437 42.10 -0.36 -16.70
C VAL A 437 43.58 0.01 -16.59
N SER A 438 44.25 0.09 -17.74
CA SER A 438 45.65 0.49 -17.88
C SER A 438 45.85 1.31 -19.17
N GLY A 439 46.98 2.02 -19.31
CA GLY A 439 47.25 2.89 -20.47
C GLY A 439 46.32 4.10 -20.53
N GLU A 440 45.86 4.46 -21.74
CA GLU A 440 44.97 5.62 -21.98
C GLU A 440 43.48 5.35 -21.66
N HIS A 441 43.15 4.19 -21.10
CA HIS A 441 41.77 3.84 -20.76
C HIS A 441 41.33 4.42 -19.38
N PRO A 442 40.05 4.86 -19.24
CA PRO A 442 39.04 4.90 -20.28
C PRO A 442 39.10 6.15 -21.18
N VAL A 443 39.18 5.92 -22.49
CA VAL A 443 38.95 6.92 -23.54
C VAL A 443 37.45 7.24 -23.64
N MET A 444 37.09 8.50 -23.43
CA MET A 444 35.68 8.97 -23.37
C MET A 444 35.26 9.77 -24.61
N ASP A 445 35.56 9.27 -25.81
CA ASP A 445 35.35 9.94 -27.10
C ASP A 445 34.03 9.58 -27.82
N GLY A 446 33.19 8.77 -27.18
CA GLY A 446 31.93 8.26 -27.72
C GLY A 446 32.09 7.11 -28.72
N LYS A 447 33.31 6.59 -28.91
CA LYS A 447 33.59 5.45 -29.79
C LYS A 447 33.74 4.16 -28.97
N LYS A 448 33.66 3.03 -29.68
CA LYS A 448 33.83 1.71 -29.08
C LYS A 448 35.31 1.40 -28.91
N HIS A 449 35.73 1.14 -27.67
CA HIS A 449 37.09 0.76 -27.29
C HIS A 449 37.10 -0.66 -26.74
N ARG A 450 38.18 -1.40 -27.03
CA ARG A 450 38.44 -2.72 -26.44
C ARG A 450 39.28 -2.57 -25.18
N ILE A 451 39.04 -3.42 -24.19
CA ILE A 451 39.79 -3.42 -22.93
C ILE A 451 39.98 -4.87 -22.44
N ALA A 452 41.17 -5.16 -21.92
CA ALA A 452 41.50 -6.46 -21.36
C ALA A 452 40.64 -6.76 -20.11
N VAL A 453 40.42 -8.04 -19.82
CA VAL A 453 39.69 -8.53 -18.64
C VAL A 453 40.64 -9.39 -17.80
N GLU A 454 40.55 -9.31 -16.47
CA GLU A 454 41.42 -10.10 -15.58
C GLU A 454 41.19 -11.61 -15.77
N GLY A 455 42.26 -12.37 -15.99
CA GLY A 455 42.22 -13.84 -16.08
C GLY A 455 42.16 -14.42 -17.51
N ALA A 456 42.23 -13.60 -18.56
CA ALA A 456 42.32 -14.08 -19.94
C ALA A 456 43.73 -14.67 -20.24
N GLY A 457 43.90 -15.97 -20.00
CA GLY A 457 45.13 -16.69 -20.32
C GLY A 457 45.37 -16.80 -21.83
N ALA A 458 46.63 -16.64 -22.25
CA ALA A 458 47.07 -16.89 -23.61
C ALA A 458 46.85 -18.37 -23.98
N GLY A 459 45.90 -18.64 -24.87
CA GLY A 459 45.63 -20.00 -25.35
C GLY A 459 44.56 -20.06 -26.43
N ASN A 460 45.02 -20.24 -27.68
CA ASN A 460 44.31 -20.75 -28.85
C ASN A 460 43.02 -20.04 -29.31
N GLY A 461 43.21 -19.07 -30.21
CA GLY A 461 42.62 -19.18 -31.56
C GLY A 461 41.17 -18.77 -31.80
N GLU A 462 40.41 -18.33 -30.80
CA GLU A 462 39.10 -17.68 -31.02
C GLU A 462 39.02 -16.37 -30.21
N ALA A 463 38.49 -15.31 -30.84
CA ALA A 463 38.49 -13.92 -30.38
C ALA A 463 37.68 -13.67 -29.07
N GLY A 464 38.17 -14.20 -27.93
CA GLY A 464 37.41 -14.32 -26.68
C GLY A 464 38.03 -13.68 -25.43
N GLY A 465 38.97 -12.72 -25.56
CA GLY A 465 39.72 -12.18 -24.41
C GLY A 465 39.35 -10.77 -23.92
N GLU A 466 38.54 -10.01 -24.66
CA GLU A 466 38.42 -8.55 -24.45
C GLU A 466 36.97 -8.08 -24.28
N ALA A 467 36.73 -7.34 -23.20
CA ALA A 467 35.53 -6.54 -23.05
C ALA A 467 35.57 -5.34 -24.01
N PHE A 468 34.42 -4.71 -24.23
CA PHE A 468 34.40 -3.42 -24.90
C PHE A 468 33.56 -2.43 -24.11
N TYR A 469 33.90 -1.16 -24.28
CA TYR A 469 33.14 -0.07 -23.71
C TYR A 469 33.00 1.10 -24.69
N ILE A 470 32.01 1.95 -24.46
CA ILE A 470 31.84 3.23 -25.12
C ILE A 470 31.70 4.25 -24.01
N GLY A 471 32.56 5.26 -23.98
CA GLY A 471 32.52 6.31 -22.96
C GLY A 471 32.26 7.66 -23.62
N HIS A 472 31.32 8.46 -23.12
CA HIS A 472 31.02 9.80 -23.61
C HIS A 472 31.41 10.83 -22.56
N LEU A 473 32.33 11.73 -22.89
CA LEU A 473 32.64 12.89 -22.07
C LEU A 473 31.80 14.09 -22.51
N ALA A 474 30.81 14.43 -21.69
CA ALA A 474 29.96 15.60 -21.85
C ALA A 474 29.46 16.07 -20.47
N ALA A 475 28.73 17.18 -20.42
CA ALA A 475 28.03 17.64 -19.20
C ALA A 475 27.14 16.55 -18.56
N ARG A 476 26.70 15.56 -19.35
CA ARG A 476 26.12 14.29 -18.87
C ARG A 476 26.98 13.12 -19.34
N SER A 477 28.10 12.93 -18.67
CA SER A 477 29.01 11.83 -18.98
C SER A 477 28.32 10.48 -18.77
N SER A 478 28.44 9.61 -19.76
CA SER A 478 27.76 8.32 -19.79
C SER A 478 28.63 7.30 -20.47
N GLY A 479 28.28 6.03 -20.34
CA GLY A 479 29.02 4.97 -21.00
C GLY A 479 28.26 3.66 -21.03
N TYR A 480 28.75 2.76 -21.86
CA TYR A 480 28.27 1.41 -21.98
C TYR A 480 29.45 0.47 -21.83
N ILE A 481 29.31 -0.58 -21.02
CA ILE A 481 30.34 -1.60 -20.81
C ILE A 481 29.69 -2.95 -21.11
N LYS A 482 30.35 -3.77 -21.92
CA LYS A 482 29.94 -5.15 -22.16
C LYS A 482 31.13 -6.07 -21.96
N ASN A 483 31.01 -6.97 -21.00
CA ASN A 483 31.96 -8.06 -20.79
C ASN A 483 31.33 -9.37 -21.29
N PRO A 484 31.73 -9.87 -22.48
CA PRO A 484 31.18 -11.10 -23.04
C PRO A 484 31.50 -12.36 -22.22
N GLN A 485 32.59 -12.35 -21.43
CA GLN A 485 33.01 -13.51 -20.64
C GLN A 485 32.12 -13.74 -19.42
N THR A 486 31.63 -12.66 -18.80
CA THR A 486 30.69 -12.75 -17.67
C THR A 486 29.22 -12.72 -18.12
N GLY A 487 28.96 -12.34 -19.38
CA GLY A 487 27.61 -12.16 -19.92
C GLY A 487 26.89 -10.93 -19.37
N ILE A 488 27.60 -10.04 -18.67
CA ILE A 488 27.04 -8.85 -18.01
C ILE A 488 27.30 -7.63 -18.88
N ASP A 489 26.25 -6.85 -19.13
CA ASP A 489 26.33 -5.51 -19.69
C ASP A 489 25.85 -4.45 -18.70
N MET A 490 26.34 -3.22 -18.87
CA MET A 490 26.08 -2.13 -17.95
C MET A 490 26.01 -0.81 -18.71
N GLN A 491 24.90 -0.10 -18.52
CA GLN A 491 24.79 1.31 -18.85
C GLN A 491 25.24 2.12 -17.63
N TRP A 492 26.25 2.95 -17.81
CA TRP A 492 26.84 3.80 -16.79
C TRP A 492 26.52 5.27 -17.05
N LYS A 493 26.27 6.02 -15.98
CA LYS A 493 26.13 7.48 -15.98
C LYS A 493 26.90 8.01 -14.79
N ALA A 494 27.62 9.12 -14.99
CA ALA A 494 28.36 9.77 -13.91
C ALA A 494 27.40 10.22 -12.80
N LYS A 495 27.73 9.88 -11.54
CA LYS A 495 26.89 10.12 -10.36
C LYS A 495 27.30 11.37 -9.59
N GLY A 496 28.53 11.85 -9.76
CA GLY A 496 28.97 13.13 -9.22
C GLY A 496 29.12 13.24 -7.69
N TYR A 497 28.88 12.18 -6.91
CA TYR A 497 29.17 12.13 -5.47
C TYR A 497 29.38 10.71 -4.96
N ARG A 498 30.02 10.59 -3.79
CA ARG A 498 30.18 9.34 -3.02
C ARG A 498 29.20 9.34 -1.83
N LEU A 499 28.32 8.33 -1.74
CA LEU A 499 27.73 7.96 -0.45
C LEU A 499 28.79 7.16 0.32
N GLU A 500 29.25 7.67 1.45
CA GLU A 500 30.18 6.90 2.27
C GLU A 500 29.50 5.63 2.80
N PRO A 501 30.20 4.48 2.87
CA PRO A 501 29.59 3.22 3.27
C PRO A 501 28.88 3.26 4.63
N GLY A 502 29.23 4.18 5.53
CA GLY A 502 28.53 4.41 6.81
C GLY A 502 27.14 5.04 6.66
N GLU A 503 26.97 6.02 5.78
CA GLU A 503 25.69 6.72 5.56
C GLU A 503 24.63 5.80 4.96
N LYS A 504 25.03 4.97 3.99
CA LYS A 504 24.16 3.94 3.39
C LYS A 504 23.66 2.94 4.43
N GLN A 505 24.48 2.61 5.44
CA GLN A 505 24.10 1.66 6.49
C GLN A 505 23.21 2.31 7.56
N ARG A 506 23.38 3.61 7.85
CA ARG A 506 22.46 4.38 8.69
C ARG A 506 21.05 4.44 8.10
N MET A 507 20.94 4.76 6.81
CA MET A 507 19.65 4.83 6.12
C MET A 507 18.89 3.49 6.12
N LEU A 508 19.60 2.36 5.97
CA LEU A 508 19.00 1.03 6.04
C LEU A 508 18.52 0.67 7.47
N ALA A 509 19.28 1.05 8.50
CA ALA A 509 18.89 0.85 9.89
C ALA A 509 17.64 1.67 10.26
N GLU A 510 17.54 2.93 9.83
CA GLU A 510 16.37 3.79 10.05
C GLU A 510 15.12 3.30 9.29
N ALA A 511 15.30 2.82 8.05
CA ALA A 511 14.21 2.25 7.26
C ALA A 511 13.62 0.99 7.93
N GLY A 512 14.47 0.13 8.51
CA GLY A 512 14.04 -1.06 9.27
C GLY A 512 13.15 -0.71 10.48
N SER A 513 13.55 0.30 11.27
CA SER A 513 12.77 0.77 12.42
C SER A 513 11.43 1.38 12.02
N LYS A 514 11.39 2.18 10.95
CA LYS A 514 10.15 2.80 10.44
C LYS A 514 9.16 1.78 9.87
N LEU A 515 9.64 0.77 9.14
CA LEU A 515 8.79 -0.31 8.63
C LEU A 515 8.14 -1.10 9.77
N ARG A 516 8.87 -1.33 10.87
CA ARG A 516 8.33 -1.98 12.08
C ARG A 516 7.24 -1.14 12.74
N ALA A 517 7.48 0.16 12.97
CA ALA A 517 6.49 1.05 13.57
C ALA A 517 5.17 1.08 12.79
N ARG A 518 5.23 0.99 11.45
CA ARG A 518 4.05 0.89 10.59
C ARG A 518 3.34 -0.44 10.69
N ALA A 519 4.10 -1.54 10.73
CA ALA A 519 3.53 -2.86 10.92
C ALA A 519 2.81 -2.95 12.28
N ASP A 520 3.40 -2.37 13.33
CA ASP A 520 2.82 -2.33 14.67
C ASP A 520 1.55 -1.46 14.71
N ALA A 521 1.57 -0.27 14.08
CA ALA A 521 0.39 0.59 13.99
C ALA A 521 -0.76 -0.05 13.19
N LEU A 522 -0.45 -0.69 12.06
CA LEU A 522 -1.44 -1.43 11.25
C LEU A 522 -2.04 -2.57 12.05
N LEU A 523 -1.22 -3.33 12.80
CA LEU A 523 -1.69 -4.41 13.66
C LEU A 523 -2.61 -3.88 14.76
N GLN A 524 -2.23 -2.79 15.46
CA GLN A 524 -3.07 -2.17 16.49
C GLN A 524 -4.43 -1.75 15.94
N MET A 525 -4.45 -1.13 14.74
CA MET A 525 -5.69 -0.74 14.07
C MET A 525 -6.57 -1.96 13.75
N GLN A 526 -5.97 -3.04 13.23
CA GLN A 526 -6.67 -4.30 12.94
C GLN A 526 -7.19 -4.97 14.22
N GLU A 527 -6.47 -4.89 15.33
CA GLU A 527 -6.91 -5.42 16.63
C GLU A 527 -8.13 -4.67 17.17
N GLN A 528 -8.13 -3.35 17.06
CA GLN A 528 -9.28 -2.53 17.43
C GLN A 528 -10.51 -2.84 16.57
N ALA A 529 -10.31 -3.02 15.25
CA ALA A 529 -11.36 -3.41 14.34
C ALA A 529 -11.91 -4.81 14.68
N ALA A 530 -11.03 -5.77 14.98
CA ALA A 530 -11.42 -7.13 15.39
C ALA A 530 -12.29 -7.12 16.65
N GLU A 531 -11.91 -6.33 17.67
CA GLU A 531 -12.69 -6.23 18.91
C GLU A 531 -14.06 -5.59 18.66
N ARG A 532 -14.13 -4.51 17.88
CA ARG A 532 -15.39 -3.86 17.51
C ARG A 532 -16.34 -4.81 16.80
N VAL A 533 -15.83 -5.56 15.82
CA VAL A 533 -16.63 -6.52 15.06
C VAL A 533 -17.08 -7.70 15.94
N ARG A 534 -16.23 -8.16 16.87
CA ARG A 534 -16.56 -9.20 17.84
C ARG A 534 -17.70 -8.77 18.78
N LEU A 535 -17.66 -7.54 19.27
CA LEU A 535 -18.74 -6.97 20.09
C LEU A 535 -20.05 -6.88 19.30
N GLN A 536 -20.00 -6.37 18.07
CA GLN A 536 -21.16 -6.28 17.19
C GLN A 536 -21.76 -7.67 16.89
N MET A 537 -20.92 -8.70 16.72
CA MET A 537 -21.39 -10.06 16.45
C MET A 537 -22.28 -10.61 17.58
N GLY A 538 -22.10 -10.15 18.82
CA GLY A 538 -22.96 -10.52 19.96
C GLY A 538 -24.40 -10.00 19.86
N GLU A 539 -24.64 -8.98 19.04
CA GLU A 539 -25.98 -8.41 18.80
C GLU A 539 -26.67 -9.03 17.57
N LEU A 540 -25.95 -9.84 16.80
CA LEU A 540 -26.49 -10.47 15.60
C LEU A 540 -27.16 -11.81 15.90
N LEU A 541 -28.14 -12.15 15.09
CA LEU A 541 -28.83 -13.44 15.18
C LEU A 541 -28.21 -14.43 14.19
N PRO A 542 -28.04 -15.71 14.55
CA PRO A 542 -27.73 -16.75 13.57
C PRO A 542 -28.77 -16.74 12.43
N ALA A 543 -28.33 -16.85 11.19
CA ALA A 543 -29.25 -16.90 10.05
C ALA A 543 -29.98 -18.25 10.04
N ALA A 544 -31.17 -18.31 10.65
CA ALA A 544 -32.00 -19.50 10.67
C ALA A 544 -32.84 -19.66 9.38
N GLN A 545 -33.17 -18.54 8.73
CA GLN A 545 -33.92 -18.50 7.48
C GLN A 545 -33.10 -17.79 6.38
N PRO A 546 -33.35 -18.10 5.09
CA PRO A 546 -32.67 -17.42 3.99
C PRO A 546 -32.98 -15.92 3.99
N THR A 547 -31.96 -15.08 4.08
CA THR A 547 -32.07 -13.63 3.86
C THR A 547 -32.42 -13.34 2.39
N PRO A 548 -32.86 -12.12 2.03
CA PRO A 548 -33.11 -11.73 0.64
C PRO A 548 -31.94 -12.02 -0.30
N TYR A 549 -30.70 -11.78 0.15
CA TYR A 549 -29.50 -12.12 -0.61
C TYR A 549 -29.36 -13.63 -0.85
N MET A 550 -29.58 -14.44 0.18
CA MET A 550 -29.48 -15.90 0.05
C MET A 550 -30.55 -16.47 -0.88
N GLN A 551 -31.78 -15.93 -0.81
CA GLN A 551 -32.87 -16.27 -1.70
C GLN A 551 -32.52 -15.93 -3.16
N ALA A 552 -32.03 -14.71 -3.41
CA ALA A 552 -31.60 -14.27 -4.73
C ALA A 552 -30.44 -15.11 -5.29
N LYS A 553 -29.56 -15.62 -4.43
CA LYS A 553 -28.48 -16.54 -4.81
C LYS A 553 -28.87 -18.02 -4.79
N GLY A 554 -30.09 -18.36 -4.39
CA GLY A 554 -30.58 -19.74 -4.32
C GLY A 554 -29.76 -20.63 -3.38
N ILE A 555 -29.19 -20.07 -2.31
CA ILE A 555 -28.39 -20.76 -1.29
C ILE A 555 -29.16 -20.83 0.02
N ALA A 556 -28.89 -21.89 0.81
CA ALA A 556 -29.48 -22.05 2.14
C ALA A 556 -28.59 -21.39 3.22
N PRO A 557 -29.18 -20.99 4.36
CA PRO A 557 -28.41 -20.62 5.54
C PRO A 557 -27.52 -21.78 5.99
N GLN A 558 -26.32 -21.43 6.44
CA GLN A 558 -25.30 -22.37 6.90
C GLN A 558 -24.79 -21.92 8.26
N ALA A 559 -24.33 -22.88 9.07
CA ALA A 559 -23.73 -22.57 10.36
C ALA A 559 -22.55 -21.60 10.21
N GLY A 560 -22.48 -20.62 11.09
CA GLY A 560 -21.47 -19.56 11.07
C GLY A 560 -21.90 -18.26 10.40
N VAL A 561 -23.06 -18.23 9.73
CA VAL A 561 -23.59 -17.00 9.11
C VAL A 561 -24.69 -16.37 9.97
N PHE A 562 -24.70 -15.05 10.00
CA PHE A 562 -25.54 -14.24 10.87
C PHE A 562 -26.42 -13.29 10.06
N THR A 563 -27.40 -12.71 10.73
CA THR A 563 -28.29 -11.69 10.21
C THR A 563 -28.59 -10.63 11.27
N ASP A 564 -29.07 -9.47 10.84
CA ASP A 564 -29.64 -8.47 11.74
C ASP A 564 -30.98 -8.93 12.34
N GLY A 565 -31.51 -8.16 13.30
CA GLY A 565 -32.77 -8.46 13.98
C GLY A 565 -34.00 -8.55 13.06
N GLU A 566 -33.93 -7.95 11.86
CA GLU A 566 -35.00 -7.99 10.86
C GLU A 566 -34.85 -9.16 9.85
N GLY A 567 -33.73 -9.90 9.87
CA GLY A 567 -33.50 -11.00 8.93
C GLY A 567 -33.13 -10.56 7.50
N LYS A 568 -32.75 -9.29 7.30
CA LYS A 568 -32.56 -8.66 5.99
C LYS A 568 -31.10 -8.67 5.53
N ARG A 569 -30.18 -8.30 6.41
CA ARG A 569 -28.75 -8.19 6.08
C ARG A 569 -28.01 -9.47 6.41
N THR A 570 -27.29 -10.05 5.45
CA THR A 570 -26.38 -11.18 5.73
C THR A 570 -25.04 -10.69 6.25
N CYS A 571 -24.62 -11.22 7.40
CA CYS A 571 -23.36 -10.94 8.05
C CYS A 571 -22.50 -12.21 8.07
N VAL A 572 -21.34 -12.17 7.39
CA VAL A 572 -20.43 -13.32 7.22
C VAL A 572 -19.11 -13.03 7.96
N PRO A 573 -18.87 -13.64 9.13
CA PRO A 573 -17.65 -13.44 9.91
C PRO A 573 -16.40 -13.89 9.16
N MET A 574 -15.33 -13.10 9.24
CA MET A 574 -14.03 -13.44 8.69
C MET A 574 -13.06 -13.79 9.82
N VAL A 575 -12.60 -15.04 9.83
CA VAL A 575 -11.70 -15.59 10.84
C VAL A 575 -10.34 -15.95 10.24
N ASP A 576 -9.29 -15.95 11.06
CA ASP A 576 -8.01 -16.52 10.67
C ASP A 576 -7.99 -18.06 10.81
N ALA A 577 -6.87 -18.67 10.44
CA ALA A 577 -6.68 -20.11 10.61
C ALA A 577 -6.67 -20.56 12.08
N GLY A 578 -6.51 -19.68 13.06
CA GLY A 578 -6.70 -20.01 14.48
C GLY A 578 -8.17 -19.99 14.92
N GLY A 579 -9.05 -19.41 14.11
CA GLY A 579 -10.47 -19.19 14.42
C GLY A 579 -10.75 -17.87 15.11
N ARG A 580 -9.76 -16.98 15.26
CA ARG A 580 -9.98 -15.63 15.76
C ARG A 580 -10.66 -14.80 14.69
N GLN A 581 -11.74 -14.12 15.05
CA GLN A 581 -12.41 -13.18 14.16
C GLN A 581 -11.61 -11.88 14.06
N TRP A 582 -11.43 -11.41 12.82
CA TRP A 582 -10.72 -10.18 12.52
C TRP A 582 -11.53 -9.17 11.71
N SER A 583 -12.56 -9.64 11.01
CA SER A 583 -13.41 -8.79 10.17
C SER A 583 -14.79 -9.44 9.96
N MET A 584 -15.62 -8.78 9.18
CA MET A 584 -16.97 -9.20 8.80
C MET A 584 -17.26 -8.71 7.38
N GLN A 585 -17.90 -9.53 6.57
CA GLN A 585 -18.55 -9.08 5.34
C GLN A 585 -20.05 -8.87 5.59
N TYR A 586 -20.55 -7.69 5.25
CA TYR A 586 -21.97 -7.36 5.27
C TYR A 586 -22.51 -7.37 3.85
N ILE A 587 -23.64 -8.03 3.65
CA ILE A 587 -24.33 -8.12 2.37
C ILE A 587 -25.75 -7.61 2.56
N GLU A 588 -26.05 -6.47 1.95
CA GLU A 588 -27.36 -5.81 2.00
C GLU A 588 -28.38 -6.56 1.12
N GLU A 589 -29.66 -6.24 1.27
CA GLU A 589 -30.76 -6.88 0.54
C GLU A 589 -30.59 -6.84 -0.99
N ASN A 590 -30.05 -5.74 -1.52
CA ASN A 590 -29.77 -5.56 -2.95
C ASN A 590 -28.51 -6.29 -3.44
N GLY A 591 -27.85 -7.06 -2.56
CA GLY A 591 -26.62 -7.78 -2.85
C GLY A 591 -25.35 -6.95 -2.75
N ALA A 592 -25.42 -5.66 -2.39
CA ALA A 592 -24.23 -4.83 -2.17
C ALA A 592 -23.41 -5.38 -1.00
N ARG A 593 -22.13 -5.68 -1.27
CA ARG A 593 -21.21 -6.28 -0.29
C ARG A 593 -20.24 -5.24 0.23
N ARG A 594 -19.96 -5.24 1.53
CA ARG A 594 -18.97 -4.38 2.17
C ARG A 594 -18.23 -5.14 3.26
N PHE A 595 -16.99 -4.78 3.53
CA PHE A 595 -16.24 -5.33 4.66
C PHE A 595 -16.26 -4.36 5.84
N ALA A 596 -16.05 -4.89 7.04
CA ALA A 596 -15.81 -4.07 8.22
C ALA A 596 -14.58 -3.17 7.99
N GLN A 597 -14.76 -1.88 8.23
CA GLN A 597 -13.69 -0.89 8.11
C GLN A 597 -12.51 -1.28 8.98
N ASP A 598 -11.29 -1.13 8.44
CA ASP A 598 -10.01 -1.40 9.12
C ASP A 598 -9.79 -2.86 9.58
N GLY A 599 -10.75 -3.76 9.29
CA GLY A 599 -10.64 -5.17 9.60
C GLY A 599 -9.60 -5.87 8.72
N ARG A 600 -8.85 -6.79 9.31
CA ARG A 600 -7.89 -7.59 8.55
C ARG A 600 -8.64 -8.54 7.61
N ARG A 601 -8.24 -8.53 6.33
CA ARG A 601 -8.76 -9.43 5.28
C ARG A 601 -7.75 -10.49 4.87
N ASP A 602 -6.46 -10.10 4.82
CA ASP A 602 -5.37 -10.97 4.39
C ASP A 602 -5.26 -12.22 5.28
N GLY A 603 -5.45 -13.39 4.64
CA GLY A 603 -5.45 -14.70 5.29
C GLY A 603 -6.70 -15.00 6.12
N CYS A 604 -7.68 -14.09 6.16
CA CYS A 604 -8.97 -14.31 6.82
C CYS A 604 -9.99 -14.89 5.84
N PHE A 605 -10.83 -15.80 6.32
CA PHE A 605 -11.79 -16.55 5.52
C PHE A 605 -13.07 -16.82 6.32
N HIS A 606 -14.08 -17.38 5.65
CA HIS A 606 -15.25 -17.92 6.30
C HIS A 606 -15.37 -19.43 6.03
N ALA A 607 -15.51 -20.22 7.11
CA ALA A 607 -15.78 -21.64 7.01
C ALA A 607 -17.29 -21.86 6.91
N VAL A 608 -17.77 -22.19 5.72
CA VAL A 608 -19.19 -22.53 5.50
C VAL A 608 -19.49 -23.83 6.24
N GLY A 609 -20.42 -23.79 7.19
CA GLY A 609 -20.70 -24.91 8.10
C GLY A 609 -19.88 -24.90 9.40
N GLY A 610 -19.03 -23.89 9.59
CA GLY A 610 -18.23 -23.70 10.81
C GLY A 610 -16.87 -24.41 10.81
N LEU A 611 -15.99 -23.97 11.72
CA LEU A 611 -14.61 -24.45 11.81
C LEU A 611 -14.50 -25.94 12.19
N ASP A 612 -15.40 -26.44 13.03
CA ASP A 612 -15.39 -27.86 13.41
C ASP A 612 -15.77 -28.77 12.24
N ALA A 613 -16.73 -28.33 11.41
CA ALA A 613 -17.08 -29.05 10.19
C ALA A 613 -15.93 -29.00 9.18
N LEU A 614 -15.24 -27.86 9.06
CA LEU A 614 -14.04 -27.74 8.23
C LEU A 614 -12.90 -28.65 8.72
N ALA A 615 -12.74 -28.80 10.03
CA ALA A 615 -11.77 -29.72 10.62
C ALA A 615 -12.10 -31.20 10.31
N ARG A 616 -13.38 -31.56 10.17
CA ARG A 616 -13.81 -32.93 9.76
C ARG A 616 -13.85 -33.15 8.25
N ALA A 617 -13.90 -32.10 7.43
CA ALA A 617 -14.00 -32.22 5.97
C ALA A 617 -12.84 -33.05 5.38
N PRO A 618 -13.07 -33.90 4.37
CA PRO A 618 -12.02 -34.74 3.77
C PRO A 618 -11.03 -33.93 2.90
N ALA A 619 -11.42 -32.74 2.46
CA ALA A 619 -10.63 -31.84 1.62
C ALA A 619 -10.82 -30.37 2.04
N LEU A 620 -9.85 -29.53 1.72
CA LEU A 620 -9.97 -28.07 1.83
C LEU A 620 -10.43 -27.51 0.48
N VAL A 621 -11.73 -27.27 0.34
CA VAL A 621 -12.32 -26.68 -0.88
C VAL A 621 -12.55 -25.19 -0.64
N ILE A 622 -11.84 -24.35 -1.40
CA ILE A 622 -11.78 -22.90 -1.20
C ILE A 622 -12.37 -22.22 -2.44
N GLY A 623 -13.42 -21.43 -2.26
CA GLY A 623 -14.02 -20.57 -3.29
C GLY A 623 -13.78 -19.08 -3.03
N GLU A 624 -13.91 -18.25 -4.06
CA GLU A 624 -13.79 -16.79 -3.93
C GLU A 624 -14.96 -16.19 -3.15
N GLY A 625 -16.19 -16.34 -3.63
CA GLY A 625 -17.37 -15.77 -2.98
C GLY A 625 -17.99 -16.66 -1.89
N TYR A 626 -18.73 -16.05 -0.96
CA TYR A 626 -19.57 -16.79 -0.01
C TYR A 626 -20.65 -17.64 -0.70
N ALA A 627 -21.30 -17.12 -1.75
CA ALA A 627 -22.30 -17.88 -2.51
C ALA A 627 -21.67 -19.12 -3.16
N THR A 628 -20.54 -18.95 -3.86
CA THR A 628 -19.75 -20.03 -4.46
C THR A 628 -19.40 -21.09 -3.43
N ALA A 629 -18.82 -20.70 -2.28
CA ALA A 629 -18.47 -21.63 -1.21
C ALA A 629 -19.72 -22.36 -0.66
N SER A 630 -20.84 -21.66 -0.49
CA SER A 630 -22.09 -22.26 -0.03
C SER A 630 -22.66 -23.29 -1.02
N SER A 631 -22.71 -22.98 -2.32
CA SER A 631 -23.13 -23.93 -3.36
C SER A 631 -22.23 -25.17 -3.39
N LEU A 632 -20.92 -24.99 -3.26
CA LEU A 632 -19.97 -26.09 -3.18
C LEU A 632 -20.20 -26.94 -1.93
N SER A 633 -20.48 -26.33 -0.77
CA SER A 633 -20.77 -27.07 0.47
C SER A 633 -22.06 -27.90 0.33
N GLN A 634 -23.10 -27.32 -0.27
CA GLN A 634 -24.36 -28.03 -0.53
C GLN A 634 -24.16 -29.21 -1.50
N SER A 635 -23.33 -29.05 -2.53
CA SER A 635 -23.00 -30.11 -3.49
C SER A 635 -22.16 -31.23 -2.85
N LEU A 636 -21.14 -30.88 -2.07
CA LEU A 636 -20.19 -31.82 -1.50
C LEU A 636 -20.66 -32.49 -0.20
N GLY A 637 -21.61 -31.88 0.51
CA GLY A 637 -22.10 -32.38 1.79
C GLY A 637 -21.13 -32.18 2.97
N PHE A 638 -20.11 -31.34 2.81
CA PHE A 638 -19.18 -30.97 3.88
C PHE A 638 -18.75 -29.51 3.79
N ALA A 639 -18.06 -29.03 4.84
CA ALA A 639 -17.67 -27.63 4.96
C ALA A 639 -16.65 -27.18 3.90
N THR A 640 -16.87 -25.99 3.37
CA THR A 640 -16.00 -25.32 2.38
C THR A 640 -15.58 -23.96 2.91
N VAL A 641 -14.79 -23.23 2.14
CA VAL A 641 -14.18 -21.97 2.58
C VAL A 641 -14.46 -20.86 1.57
N ALA A 642 -14.89 -19.69 2.05
CA ALA A 642 -14.96 -18.47 1.26
C ALA A 642 -13.73 -17.58 1.56
N ALA A 643 -12.97 -17.24 0.52
CA ALA A 643 -11.80 -16.36 0.61
C ALA A 643 -12.12 -14.88 0.35
N PHE A 644 -13.35 -14.59 -0.08
CA PHE A 644 -13.97 -13.29 -0.37
C PHE A 644 -13.47 -12.52 -1.59
N GLU A 645 -12.21 -12.66 -1.99
CA GLU A 645 -11.64 -12.00 -3.16
C GLU A 645 -10.47 -12.80 -3.77
N PRO A 646 -10.23 -12.70 -5.10
CA PRO A 646 -9.17 -13.44 -5.79
C PRO A 646 -7.79 -13.26 -5.14
N GLY A 647 -7.47 -12.02 -4.76
CA GLY A 647 -6.18 -11.67 -4.14
C GLY A 647 -5.89 -12.42 -2.84
N ASN A 648 -6.93 -12.87 -2.12
CA ASN A 648 -6.81 -13.51 -0.81
C ASN A 648 -6.71 -15.05 -0.90
N LEU A 649 -7.02 -15.65 -2.07
CA LEU A 649 -6.93 -17.10 -2.27
C LEU A 649 -5.57 -17.70 -1.86
N PRO A 650 -4.41 -17.14 -2.25
CA PRO A 650 -3.11 -17.72 -1.89
C PRO A 650 -2.84 -17.68 -0.39
N ALA A 651 -3.21 -16.59 0.29
CA ALA A 651 -2.99 -16.42 1.72
C ALA A 651 -3.84 -17.42 2.52
N VAL A 652 -5.13 -17.53 2.20
CA VAL A 652 -6.06 -18.47 2.84
C VAL A 652 -5.65 -19.92 2.59
N ALA A 653 -5.31 -20.27 1.33
CA ALA A 653 -4.89 -21.62 0.98
C ALA A 653 -3.63 -22.05 1.75
N LYS A 654 -2.61 -21.18 1.83
CA LYS A 654 -1.39 -21.46 2.61
C LYS A 654 -1.69 -21.63 4.10
N ALA A 655 -2.49 -20.74 4.69
CA ALA A 655 -2.81 -20.77 6.10
C ALA A 655 -3.57 -22.05 6.48
N LEU A 656 -4.57 -22.45 5.69
CA LEU A 656 -5.32 -23.68 5.91
C LEU A 656 -4.52 -24.94 5.62
N HIS A 657 -3.70 -24.94 4.57
CA HIS A 657 -2.81 -26.07 4.28
C HIS A 657 -1.81 -26.29 5.41
N ALA A 658 -1.26 -25.21 5.98
CA ALA A 658 -0.37 -25.30 7.14
C ALA A 658 -1.10 -25.88 8.38
N ARG A 659 -2.37 -25.53 8.59
CA ARG A 659 -3.18 -26.08 9.69
C ARG A 659 -3.62 -27.53 9.46
N PHE A 660 -3.91 -27.90 8.22
CA PHE A 660 -4.40 -29.23 7.84
C PHE A 660 -3.52 -29.84 6.74
N PRO A 661 -2.23 -30.13 7.01
CA PRO A 661 -1.27 -30.56 5.98
C PRO A 661 -1.65 -31.89 5.33
N GLY A 662 -2.46 -32.71 6.01
CA GLY A 662 -2.92 -34.00 5.49
C GLY A 662 -4.02 -33.92 4.43
N LYS A 663 -4.70 -32.78 4.31
CA LYS A 663 -5.87 -32.61 3.43
C LYS A 663 -5.45 -32.08 2.05
N PRO A 664 -6.02 -32.60 0.96
CA PRO A 664 -5.84 -31.98 -0.35
C PRO A 664 -6.49 -30.58 -0.37
N VAL A 665 -5.87 -29.68 -1.14
CA VAL A 665 -6.39 -28.32 -1.37
C VAL A 665 -6.98 -28.25 -2.77
N VAL A 666 -8.23 -27.81 -2.87
CA VAL A 666 -8.93 -27.58 -4.14
C VAL A 666 -9.39 -26.12 -4.17
N ILE A 667 -8.94 -25.37 -5.16
CA ILE A 667 -9.31 -23.97 -5.35
C ILE A 667 -10.39 -23.90 -6.44
N ALA A 668 -11.62 -23.65 -6.04
CA ALA A 668 -12.77 -23.50 -6.91
C ALA A 668 -12.98 -22.01 -7.24
N ALA A 669 -12.32 -21.54 -8.29
CA ALA A 669 -12.26 -20.12 -8.63
C ALA A 669 -13.20 -19.75 -9.77
N ASP A 670 -13.47 -18.45 -9.86
CA ASP A 670 -14.30 -17.86 -10.91
C ASP A 670 -13.53 -17.89 -12.26
N ASP A 671 -14.26 -18.13 -13.36
CA ASP A 671 -13.72 -18.07 -14.73
C ASP A 671 -14.14 -16.74 -15.39
N ASP A 672 -13.47 -15.65 -15.01
CA ASP A 672 -13.73 -14.28 -15.45
C ASP A 672 -13.32 -14.00 -16.91
N ARG A 673 -13.81 -14.78 -17.86
CA ARG A 673 -13.48 -14.64 -19.29
C ARG A 673 -13.83 -13.26 -19.85
N HIS A 674 -14.87 -12.62 -19.32
CA HIS A 674 -15.22 -11.26 -19.71
C HIS A 674 -14.13 -10.25 -19.29
N LEU A 675 -13.51 -10.41 -18.12
CA LEU A 675 -12.34 -9.61 -17.70
C LEU A 675 -11.11 -9.94 -18.52
N GLU A 676 -10.93 -11.20 -18.94
CA GLU A 676 -9.84 -11.56 -19.85
C GLU A 676 -9.93 -10.80 -21.18
N LEU A 677 -11.14 -10.68 -21.75
CA LEU A 677 -11.37 -9.93 -22.99
C LEU A 677 -11.24 -8.42 -22.81
N THR A 678 -11.69 -7.89 -21.67
CA THR A 678 -11.81 -6.43 -21.44
C THR A 678 -10.60 -5.82 -20.75
N GLN A 679 -9.86 -6.60 -19.97
CA GLN A 679 -8.71 -6.17 -19.17
C GLN A 679 -7.43 -6.94 -19.50
N GLY A 680 -7.51 -8.05 -20.25
CA GLY A 680 -6.35 -8.86 -20.64
C GLY A 680 -5.92 -9.87 -19.58
N ILE A 681 -6.64 -9.97 -18.46
CA ILE A 681 -6.34 -10.89 -17.37
C ILE A 681 -7.62 -11.51 -16.83
N ASN A 682 -7.54 -12.79 -16.43
CA ASN A 682 -8.56 -13.49 -15.66
C ASN A 682 -8.06 -13.59 -14.21
N PRO A 683 -8.46 -12.67 -13.30
CA PRO A 683 -7.91 -12.59 -11.95
C PRO A 683 -8.16 -13.85 -11.14
N GLY A 684 -9.38 -14.39 -11.18
CA GLY A 684 -9.74 -15.59 -10.42
C GLY A 684 -8.90 -16.80 -10.82
N ARG A 685 -8.80 -17.07 -12.12
CA ARG A 685 -7.94 -18.14 -12.64
C ARG A 685 -6.45 -17.93 -12.32
N ALA A 686 -5.95 -16.70 -12.44
CA ALA A 686 -4.54 -16.40 -12.17
C ALA A 686 -4.19 -16.64 -10.69
N LYS A 687 -5.01 -16.13 -9.77
CA LYS A 687 -4.78 -16.27 -8.33
C LYS A 687 -5.05 -17.68 -7.81
N ALA A 688 -6.00 -18.39 -8.40
CA ALA A 688 -6.21 -19.81 -8.10
C ALA A 688 -4.99 -20.66 -8.44
N ARG A 689 -4.37 -20.42 -9.60
CA ARG A 689 -3.12 -21.10 -10.00
C ARG A 689 -1.95 -20.76 -9.08
N GLU A 690 -1.87 -19.54 -8.58
CA GLU A 690 -0.89 -19.16 -7.56
C GLU A 690 -1.10 -19.92 -6.24
N ALA A 691 -2.34 -19.95 -5.74
CA ALA A 691 -2.73 -20.66 -4.53
C ALA A 691 -2.45 -22.17 -4.61
N ALA A 692 -2.88 -22.81 -5.71
CA ALA A 692 -2.66 -24.22 -5.99
C ALA A 692 -1.16 -24.57 -6.05
N ARG A 693 -0.35 -23.79 -6.78
CA ARG A 693 1.11 -23.99 -6.82
C ARG A 693 1.75 -23.93 -5.43
N SER A 694 1.30 -23.01 -4.59
CA SER A 694 1.88 -22.82 -3.26
C SER A 694 1.52 -23.90 -2.22
N THR A 695 0.53 -24.74 -2.53
CA THR A 695 0.00 -25.77 -1.61
C THR A 695 0.06 -27.19 -2.20
N GLY A 696 0.52 -27.34 -3.46
CA GLY A 696 0.37 -28.58 -4.21
C GLY A 696 -1.09 -28.94 -4.49
N GLY A 697 -1.99 -27.96 -4.48
CA GLY A 697 -3.42 -28.13 -4.70
C GLY A 697 -3.82 -28.16 -6.18
N THR A 698 -5.11 -28.32 -6.42
CA THR A 698 -5.72 -28.35 -7.76
C THR A 698 -6.62 -27.13 -7.97
N VAL A 699 -6.65 -26.59 -9.18
CA VAL A 699 -7.60 -25.54 -9.58
C VAL A 699 -8.80 -26.18 -10.26
N LEU A 700 -9.99 -25.75 -9.88
CA LEU A 700 -11.25 -26.10 -10.53
C LEU A 700 -11.92 -24.81 -10.99
N LEU A 701 -12.32 -24.76 -12.26
CA LEU A 701 -13.06 -23.64 -12.86
C LEU A 701 -14.43 -24.17 -13.34
N PRO A 702 -15.50 -23.38 -13.24
CA PRO A 702 -16.81 -23.81 -13.68
C PRO A 702 -16.87 -23.97 -15.20
N VAL A 703 -17.45 -25.08 -15.65
CA VAL A 703 -17.74 -25.34 -17.05
C VAL A 703 -19.23 -25.15 -17.27
N PHE A 704 -19.60 -24.15 -18.06
CA PHE A 704 -20.99 -23.82 -18.38
C PHE A 704 -21.46 -24.57 -19.63
N ALA A 705 -22.77 -24.53 -19.91
CA ALA A 705 -23.31 -25.09 -21.15
C ALA A 705 -22.72 -24.38 -22.38
N VAL A 706 -22.81 -25.05 -23.53
CA VAL A 706 -22.27 -24.51 -24.78
C VAL A 706 -22.92 -23.14 -25.08
N GLY A 707 -22.07 -22.12 -25.25
CA GLY A 707 -22.49 -20.76 -25.58
C GLY A 707 -22.82 -19.86 -24.39
N GLU A 708 -22.76 -20.34 -23.15
CA GLU A 708 -23.12 -19.52 -21.97
C GLU A 708 -21.98 -18.63 -21.47
N ASN A 709 -20.75 -19.14 -21.45
CA ASN A 709 -19.57 -18.40 -20.96
C ASN A 709 -18.50 -18.13 -22.03
N ARG A 710 -18.82 -18.37 -23.31
CA ARG A 710 -17.90 -18.19 -24.42
C ARG A 710 -18.37 -17.05 -25.32
N TYR A 711 -17.40 -16.23 -25.73
CA TYR A 711 -17.65 -15.21 -26.73
C TYR A 711 -18.02 -15.86 -28.08
N PRO A 712 -19.09 -15.41 -28.76
CA PRO A 712 -19.50 -15.99 -30.04
C PRO A 712 -18.41 -15.84 -31.13
N ALA A 713 -18.06 -16.94 -31.80
CA ALA A 713 -17.00 -16.93 -32.82
C ALA A 713 -17.34 -16.09 -34.07
N GLY A 714 -18.63 -15.84 -34.33
CA GLY A 714 -19.08 -15.02 -35.46
C GLY A 714 -19.10 -13.51 -35.18
N LEU A 715 -18.85 -13.07 -33.95
CA LEU A 715 -18.81 -11.65 -33.61
C LEU A 715 -17.37 -11.11 -33.70
N PRO A 716 -17.19 -9.81 -34.05
CA PRO A 716 -15.88 -9.18 -34.00
C PRO A 716 -15.28 -9.30 -32.60
N PRO A 717 -13.96 -9.56 -32.47
CA PRO A 717 -13.35 -9.81 -31.17
C PRO A 717 -13.38 -8.56 -30.28
N ILE A 718 -13.51 -8.80 -28.98
CA ILE A 718 -13.32 -7.77 -27.96
C ILE A 718 -11.89 -7.86 -27.45
N THR A 719 -11.25 -6.70 -27.38
CA THR A 719 -9.91 -6.53 -26.86
C THR A 719 -9.92 -5.49 -25.75
N PRO A 720 -8.92 -5.47 -24.86
CA PRO A 720 -8.85 -4.44 -23.84
C PRO A 720 -8.80 -3.03 -24.43
N GLN A 721 -8.27 -2.89 -25.64
CA GLN A 721 -8.18 -1.60 -26.33
C GLN A 721 -9.54 -1.13 -26.87
N ASN A 722 -10.27 -1.96 -27.63
CA ASN A 722 -11.57 -1.54 -28.16
C ASN A 722 -12.65 -1.43 -27.08
N TYR A 723 -12.55 -2.20 -25.99
CA TYR A 723 -13.43 -2.05 -24.84
C TYR A 723 -13.17 -0.73 -24.11
N ARG A 724 -11.90 -0.34 -23.91
CA ARG A 724 -11.54 0.99 -23.39
C ARG A 724 -12.05 2.11 -24.30
N GLU A 725 -11.93 1.94 -25.61
CA GLU A 725 -12.46 2.90 -26.58
C GLU A 725 -13.98 3.00 -26.53
N HIS A 726 -14.68 1.87 -26.35
CA HIS A 726 -16.13 1.86 -26.15
C HIS A 726 -16.53 2.60 -24.87
N LEU A 727 -15.86 2.37 -23.74
CA LEU A 727 -16.12 3.10 -22.49
C LEU A 727 -15.90 4.62 -22.66
N ARG A 728 -14.96 5.03 -23.52
CA ARG A 728 -14.64 6.43 -23.80
C ARG A 728 -15.64 7.12 -24.72
N THR A 729 -16.13 6.41 -25.74
CA THR A 729 -16.90 7.01 -26.86
C THR A 729 -18.36 6.60 -26.91
N GLY A 730 -18.75 5.53 -26.22
CA GLY A 730 -20.05 4.87 -26.36
C GLY A 730 -20.21 4.04 -27.64
N ASN A 731 -19.32 4.18 -28.63
CA ASN A 731 -19.51 3.64 -29.99
C ASN A 731 -18.47 2.58 -30.41
N GLY A 732 -17.56 2.17 -29.51
CA GLY A 732 -16.48 1.23 -29.84
C GLY A 732 -16.85 -0.25 -29.95
N LEU A 733 -18.09 -0.62 -29.61
CA LEU A 733 -18.60 -2.00 -29.63
C LEU A 733 -20.07 -2.01 -30.07
N ALA A 734 -20.43 -3.01 -30.89
CA ALA A 734 -21.81 -3.22 -31.32
C ALA A 734 -22.68 -3.80 -30.19
N ALA A 735 -24.01 -3.65 -30.30
CA ALA A 735 -24.96 -4.10 -29.29
C ALA A 735 -24.86 -5.61 -29.02
N GLU A 736 -24.61 -6.41 -30.05
CA GLU A 736 -24.42 -7.86 -29.97
C GLU A 736 -23.16 -8.23 -29.17
N GLN A 737 -22.09 -7.42 -29.31
CA GLN A 737 -20.84 -7.62 -28.58
C GLN A 737 -21.04 -7.32 -27.08
N LEU A 738 -21.79 -6.27 -26.76
CA LEU A 738 -22.14 -5.89 -25.38
C LEU A 738 -23.09 -6.91 -24.74
N ALA A 739 -24.07 -7.41 -25.49
CA ALA A 739 -24.96 -8.47 -25.03
C ALA A 739 -24.19 -9.76 -24.72
N ALA A 740 -23.25 -10.15 -25.58
CA ALA A 740 -22.37 -11.29 -25.33
C ALA A 740 -21.49 -11.09 -24.07
N LEU A 741 -20.94 -9.89 -23.87
CA LEU A 741 -20.19 -9.58 -22.63
C LEU A 741 -21.08 -9.65 -21.39
N ALA A 742 -22.29 -9.08 -21.43
CA ALA A 742 -23.21 -9.09 -20.31
C ALA A 742 -23.66 -10.52 -19.95
N GLN A 743 -23.86 -11.38 -20.95
CA GLN A 743 -24.13 -12.79 -20.73
C GLN A 743 -22.95 -13.48 -20.02
N MET A 744 -21.73 -13.27 -20.51
CA MET A 744 -20.52 -13.85 -19.90
C MET A 744 -20.26 -13.32 -18.48
N GLN A 745 -20.54 -12.04 -18.20
CA GLN A 745 -20.44 -11.45 -16.87
C GLN A 745 -21.39 -12.11 -15.86
N GLY A 746 -22.47 -12.72 -16.34
CA GLY A 746 -23.40 -13.48 -15.51
C GLY A 746 -23.09 -14.96 -15.33
N MET A 747 -21.98 -15.45 -15.89
CA MET A 747 -21.61 -16.87 -15.93
C MET A 747 -20.14 -17.04 -15.57
N THR A 748 -19.78 -16.68 -14.34
CA THR A 748 -18.37 -16.68 -13.90
C THR A 748 -18.08 -17.74 -12.84
N ASP A 749 -19.01 -17.99 -11.92
CA ASP A 749 -18.75 -18.81 -10.72
C ASP A 749 -19.58 -20.11 -10.66
N PHE A 750 -19.27 -20.98 -9.69
CA PHE A 750 -20.00 -22.24 -9.47
C PHE A 750 -21.44 -22.04 -8.98
N ASN A 751 -21.76 -20.89 -8.37
CA ASN A 751 -23.13 -20.56 -8.00
C ASN A 751 -23.95 -20.18 -9.25
N ASP A 752 -23.40 -19.43 -10.19
CA ASP A 752 -24.00 -19.14 -11.49
C ASP A 752 -24.22 -20.42 -12.29
N LEU A 753 -23.25 -21.35 -12.28
CA LEU A 753 -23.44 -22.69 -12.87
C LEU A 753 -24.64 -23.42 -12.24
N ALA A 754 -24.83 -23.32 -10.93
CA ALA A 754 -25.92 -24.00 -10.25
C ALA A 754 -27.29 -23.37 -10.50
N GLN A 755 -27.37 -22.05 -10.62
CA GLN A 755 -28.63 -21.29 -10.61
C GLN A 755 -29.05 -20.75 -11.98
N ARG A 756 -28.09 -20.49 -12.88
CA ARG A 756 -28.33 -19.75 -14.14
C ARG A 756 -28.02 -20.58 -15.38
N SER A 757 -27.04 -21.49 -15.31
CA SER A 757 -26.72 -22.37 -16.43
C SER A 757 -27.83 -23.38 -16.69
N ALA A 758 -28.02 -23.76 -17.95
CA ALA A 758 -28.85 -24.88 -18.35
C ALA A 758 -28.41 -26.23 -17.72
N LEU A 759 -27.14 -26.34 -17.29
CA LEU A 759 -26.65 -27.53 -16.58
C LEU A 759 -27.16 -27.60 -15.13
N GLY A 760 -27.45 -26.45 -14.52
CA GLY A 760 -27.97 -26.31 -13.16
C GLY A 760 -27.14 -27.02 -12.08
N ARG A 761 -27.80 -27.33 -10.96
CA ARG A 761 -27.18 -28.05 -9.82
C ARG A 761 -26.61 -29.43 -10.19
N GLN A 762 -27.23 -30.14 -11.13
CA GLN A 762 -26.69 -31.42 -11.61
C GLN A 762 -25.36 -31.21 -12.34
N GLY A 763 -25.21 -30.12 -13.09
CA GLY A 763 -23.97 -29.70 -13.72
C GLY A 763 -22.87 -29.43 -12.70
N LEU A 764 -23.20 -28.69 -11.64
CA LEU A 764 -22.29 -28.45 -10.51
C LEU A 764 -21.81 -29.77 -9.90
N ASP A 765 -22.74 -30.68 -9.54
CA ASP A 765 -22.42 -31.96 -8.91
C ASP A 765 -21.51 -32.84 -9.78
N ARG A 766 -21.77 -32.90 -11.10
CA ARG A 766 -20.97 -33.68 -12.06
C ARG A 766 -19.55 -33.15 -12.24
N GLN A 767 -19.30 -31.88 -11.92
CA GLN A 767 -17.97 -31.27 -12.03
C GLN A 767 -17.20 -31.37 -10.72
N VAL A 768 -17.84 -30.98 -9.62
CA VAL A 768 -17.14 -30.77 -8.34
C VAL A 768 -16.90 -32.07 -7.60
N ARG A 769 -17.91 -32.97 -7.53
CA ARG A 769 -17.77 -34.22 -6.75
C ARG A 769 -16.65 -35.12 -7.28
N PRO A 770 -16.54 -35.40 -8.60
CA PRO A 770 -15.46 -36.23 -9.12
C PRO A 770 -14.09 -35.58 -8.96
N ALA A 771 -13.97 -34.28 -9.20
CA ALA A 771 -12.70 -33.56 -9.08
C ALA A 771 -12.15 -33.55 -7.65
N VAL A 772 -13.04 -33.35 -6.67
CA VAL A 772 -12.66 -33.37 -5.26
C VAL A 772 -12.34 -34.80 -4.80
N GLN A 773 -13.11 -35.80 -5.24
CA GLN A 773 -12.82 -37.20 -4.93
C GLN A 773 -11.46 -37.66 -5.48
N ASP A 774 -11.13 -37.26 -6.71
CA ASP A 774 -9.83 -37.52 -7.32
C ASP A 774 -8.68 -36.85 -6.53
N ALA A 775 -8.87 -35.61 -6.07
CA ALA A 775 -7.89 -34.94 -5.22
C ALA A 775 -7.68 -35.65 -3.87
N ILE A 776 -8.75 -36.16 -3.26
CA ILE A 776 -8.70 -36.97 -2.03
C ILE A 776 -7.92 -38.27 -2.27
N GLU A 777 -8.23 -39.01 -3.34
CA GLU A 777 -7.58 -40.27 -3.64
C GLU A 777 -6.09 -40.08 -3.98
N LYS A 778 -5.75 -39.07 -4.79
CA LYS A 778 -4.35 -38.70 -5.07
C LYS A 778 -3.57 -38.40 -3.80
N ARG A 779 -4.16 -37.65 -2.85
CA ARG A 779 -3.51 -37.34 -1.58
C ARG A 779 -3.36 -38.56 -0.68
N ARG A 780 -4.34 -39.46 -0.69
CA ARG A 780 -4.28 -40.74 0.02
C ARG A 780 -3.13 -41.60 -0.51
N LEU A 781 -3.02 -41.75 -1.82
CA LEU A 781 -1.94 -42.51 -2.48
C LEU A 781 -0.55 -41.92 -2.19
N GLN A 782 -0.42 -40.58 -2.20
CA GLN A 782 0.84 -39.91 -1.85
C GLN A 782 1.26 -40.09 -0.38
N ARG A 783 0.31 -40.39 0.51
CA ARG A 783 0.56 -40.58 1.96
C ARG A 783 0.62 -42.04 2.37
N ALA A 784 0.30 -42.98 1.48
CA ALA A 784 0.50 -44.40 1.76
C ALA A 784 2.00 -44.63 2.02
N PRO A 785 2.37 -45.33 3.10
CA PRO A 785 3.77 -45.67 3.34
C PRO A 785 4.29 -46.40 2.10
N GLN A 786 5.38 -45.92 1.51
CA GLN A 786 6.14 -46.71 0.54
C GLN A 786 6.57 -47.98 1.27
N GLY A 787 5.88 -49.09 0.99
CA GLY A 787 6.18 -50.37 1.61
C GLY A 787 7.63 -50.74 1.37
N ASP A 788 8.25 -51.28 2.42
CA ASP A 788 9.55 -51.95 2.39
C ASP A 788 9.59 -52.98 1.26
N ALA A 789 10.09 -52.57 0.10
CA ALA A 789 10.38 -53.44 -1.01
C ALA A 789 11.67 -52.99 -1.69
N VAL A 790 12.81 -53.14 -1.00
CA VAL A 790 14.09 -53.70 -1.52
C VAL A 790 15.03 -53.88 -0.31
N ARG A 791 14.97 -55.00 0.40
CA ARG A 791 16.13 -55.57 1.12
C ARG A 791 16.02 -57.09 1.20
N GLN A 792 16.34 -57.78 0.10
CA GLN A 792 16.93 -59.11 0.16
C GLN A 792 17.99 -59.25 -0.95
N ALA A 793 19.26 -59.29 -0.53
CA ALA A 793 20.24 -60.29 -0.95
C ALA A 793 21.54 -60.10 -0.13
N PRO A 794 22.07 -61.17 0.52
CA PRO A 794 23.33 -61.10 1.24
C PRO A 794 24.52 -61.07 0.25
N LYS A 795 25.53 -60.24 0.54
CA LYS A 795 26.81 -60.22 -0.19
C LYS A 795 27.55 -61.55 0.05
N PRO A 796 28.16 -62.17 -0.99
CA PRO A 796 29.00 -63.34 -0.80
C PRO A 796 30.30 -62.99 -0.06
N ALA A 797 30.76 -63.95 0.74
CA ALA A 797 31.96 -63.87 1.57
C ALA A 797 33.22 -63.56 0.74
N ARG A 798 34.03 -62.60 1.21
CA ARG A 798 35.40 -62.41 0.72
C ARG A 798 36.26 -63.57 1.21
N GLY A 799 36.82 -64.31 0.26
CA GLY A 799 37.79 -65.36 0.52
C GLY A 799 39.02 -64.84 1.25
N ALA A 800 39.48 -65.65 2.21
CA ALA A 800 40.77 -65.52 2.85
C ALA A 800 41.88 -65.75 1.82
N GLY A 801 42.72 -64.72 1.62
CA GLY A 801 44.03 -64.90 1.00
C GLY A 801 45.03 -65.31 2.06
N LEU A 802 45.45 -66.58 2.05
CA LEU A 802 46.71 -67.00 2.64
C LEU A 802 47.86 -66.22 1.96
N ARG A 803 48.75 -65.64 2.75
CA ARG A 803 50.18 -65.62 2.41
C ARG A 803 50.98 -66.11 3.62
N VAL A 804 51.69 -67.19 3.35
CA VAL A 804 52.76 -67.78 4.15
C VAL A 804 53.92 -66.77 4.18
N GLY A 805 54.51 -66.59 5.36
CA GLY A 805 55.67 -65.75 5.63
C GLY A 805 55.73 -65.39 7.10
#